data_AF-A0A9N9ANC0-F1
#
_entry.id   AF-A0A9N9ANC0-F1
#
_cell.length_a   1.000
_cell.length_b   1.000
_cell.length_c   1.000
_cell.angle_alpha   90.00
_cell.angle_beta   90.00
_cell.angle_gamma   90.00
#
_symmetry.space_group_name_H-M   'P 1'
#
loop_
_entity.id
_entity.type
_entity.pdbx_description
1 polymer ?
#
loop_
_entity_poly.entity_id
_entity_poly.type
_entity_poly.pdbx_seq_one_letter_code
_entity_poly.pdbx_strand_id
1 'polypeptide(L)'
;MSDSNDASFQQNVAVGYWGAHEDPKVNHIIPNIRNIGYEFIILPISRSSFSRVLFESTPEDEETKQVFLRNMEEWRAGIPFSREELCLQSAESLEVAVGLTSPWIDLDSTDSRIRTNSEIALRQEFAWAIYLGIGTVMIHPPKSEFCNYARTVCSIINGTGHSSVWIQLPLTLDSDEPRKKETGSWERWTKFRTLCSHDTRLGIALYITADLPSEKVLERWIAEPIRAIIIPTDIFLINNKGYPVLSKKHQSLVRSFLKLGINFVIRDSKTEREENDSSVGIYMQYLRYMNRTGPELNEREKFASGYQDFLQSPLQPLMDNLEYSIYETFEKDRVKYILYEQAVYRALLDRVPPDSDEITVIVVAGAGRGPLVTRSLKAAEKANRKVRVYAVEKNPNAFVTLQNMKAQVWDDNVTIAFSDIRRWNAPEKADILVSELLGSFGDNELSPECLDGAQKFLKPNGISIPSSYTAYIAPLSSAKLFSEAAVHRDLEMPYVVMFQACAQLASPKSVWTFEHPNRLMTVDEQGNPITNYHNVRYSKVTFDLAENGILHGFAGYFDCVLYKDVEMSIHPERHSTGMFSWFPIFFPLKETVDLSVKPIEYYIRAKNEEERETRAIMPAIAVPTFDELQNVELALTRLWQLDTNRLTAGEHYKINVGTSRESRRLFTYVDENVFNLPTYKAFKDLLDNYIPQVGIREKVDANELRENALFIKEVMNTLPMLYVHKYLVQKGKVPADRKAFARLLDDVWFEMYRRAGAGGDSSAFEHVFLGEIDHHQAKAFHNWINFYVCEQNGTMKYEGTIHERGEHHSESSGHEHVIKMRFSFKGAPKPFSTSFIGTSPEFEFALYTLLFYLGREDTEFSIEDIRVNIKVYDIFRNGERKIGSAFPSILGFNKLNGF
;
A
#
# COMPACT_ATOMS: atom_id res chain seq x y z
N MET A 1 37.06 -10.20 42.94
CA MET A 1 36.80 -8.86 42.38
C MET A 1 36.26 -9.09 40.99
N SER A 2 34.96 -8.87 40.87
CA SER A 2 34.11 -9.18 39.73
C SER A 2 34.26 -8.08 38.69
N ASP A 3 34.94 -8.38 37.59
CA ASP A 3 34.92 -7.52 36.42
C ASP A 3 33.54 -7.62 35.76
N SER A 4 33.01 -6.43 35.53
CA SER A 4 31.74 -6.10 34.90
C SER A 4 31.54 -6.83 33.58
N ASN A 5 30.40 -7.52 33.47
CA ASN A 5 29.77 -7.88 32.21
C ASN A 5 29.35 -6.59 31.48
N ASP A 6 30.29 -5.93 30.82
CA ASP A 6 29.99 -5.05 29.69
C ASP A 6 29.81 -5.95 28.46
N ALA A 7 28.62 -6.51 28.32
CA ALA A 7 28.19 -7.13 27.08
C ALA A 7 27.96 -6.01 26.06
N SER A 8 29.04 -5.53 25.44
CA SER A 8 28.93 -4.73 24.22
C SER A 8 28.14 -5.57 23.21
N PHE A 9 26.94 -5.11 22.83
CA PHE A 9 26.16 -5.64 21.71
C PHE A 9 26.95 -5.41 20.40
N GLN A 10 28.01 -6.17 20.19
CA GLN A 10 28.65 -6.29 18.89
C GLN A 10 27.83 -7.29 18.09
N GLN A 11 27.34 -6.89 16.91
CA GLN A 11 26.70 -7.81 15.98
C GLN A 11 27.65 -8.99 15.73
N ASN A 12 27.16 -10.21 16.00
CA ASN A 12 27.87 -11.46 15.76
C ASN A 12 27.99 -11.70 14.25
N VAL A 13 28.93 -11.01 13.61
CA VAL A 13 29.30 -11.25 12.21
C VAL A 13 30.09 -12.56 12.14
N ALA A 14 29.66 -13.52 11.32
CA ALA A 14 30.43 -14.74 11.07
C ALA A 14 31.47 -14.52 9.98
N VAL A 15 32.65 -15.11 10.14
CA VAL A 15 33.72 -15.14 9.14
C VAL A 15 33.94 -16.59 8.71
N GLY A 16 33.66 -16.85 7.44
CA GLY A 16 33.86 -18.15 6.81
C GLY A 16 35.17 -18.25 6.04
N TYR A 17 35.54 -19.48 5.74
CA TYR A 17 36.68 -19.80 4.88
C TYR A 17 36.21 -20.41 3.56
N TRP A 18 36.81 -20.00 2.45
CA TRP A 18 36.59 -20.64 1.15
C TRP A 18 37.60 -21.79 0.98
N GLY A 19 37.16 -23.02 1.24
CA GLY A 19 38.00 -24.22 1.22
C GLY A 19 37.89 -25.04 -0.06
N ALA A 20 37.50 -24.43 -1.20
CA ALA A 20 37.24 -25.16 -2.44
C ALA A 20 38.50 -25.62 -3.19
N HIS A 21 39.20 -26.59 -2.61
CA HIS A 21 40.25 -27.37 -3.26
C HIS A 21 39.67 -28.64 -3.91
N GLU A 22 40.34 -29.22 -4.90
CA GLU A 22 39.82 -30.37 -5.68
C GLU A 22 39.71 -31.69 -4.87
N ASP A 23 40.45 -31.82 -3.76
CA ASP A 23 40.34 -32.96 -2.85
C ASP A 23 40.29 -32.48 -1.40
N PRO A 24 39.15 -31.90 -0.96
CA PRO A 24 39.04 -31.46 0.41
C PRO A 24 38.95 -32.72 1.26
N LYS A 25 39.99 -33.03 2.04
CA LYS A 25 39.87 -33.99 3.13
C LYS A 25 38.91 -33.42 4.18
N VAL A 26 37.60 -33.53 3.93
CA VAL A 26 36.53 -32.84 4.68
C VAL A 26 36.65 -33.07 6.18
N ASN A 27 36.93 -34.32 6.58
CA ASN A 27 37.10 -34.73 7.98
C ASN A 27 38.31 -34.10 8.67
N HIS A 28 39.28 -33.55 7.93
CA HIS A 28 40.44 -32.86 8.46
C HIS A 28 40.31 -31.34 8.35
N ILE A 29 39.79 -30.82 7.23
CA ILE A 29 39.72 -29.38 6.97
C ILE A 29 38.71 -28.68 7.90
N ILE A 30 37.54 -29.27 8.13
CA ILE A 30 36.48 -28.65 8.95
C ILE A 30 36.93 -28.50 10.42
N PRO A 31 37.46 -29.54 11.09
CA PRO A 31 38.00 -29.35 12.43
C PRO A 31 39.14 -28.34 12.48
N ASN A 32 40.03 -28.34 11.47
CA ASN A 32 41.18 -27.43 11.47
C ASN A 32 40.77 -25.95 11.34
N ILE A 33 39.91 -25.61 10.36
CA ILE A 33 39.47 -24.22 10.19
C ILE A 33 38.65 -23.72 11.39
N ARG A 34 37.89 -24.60 12.07
CA ARG A 34 37.22 -24.28 13.33
C ARG A 34 38.22 -24.01 14.45
N ASN A 35 39.31 -24.79 14.53
CA ASN A 35 40.41 -24.54 15.49
C ASN A 35 41.13 -23.21 15.20
N ILE A 36 41.27 -22.81 13.93
CA ILE A 36 41.81 -21.50 13.54
C ILE A 36 40.86 -20.36 13.95
N GLY A 37 39.56 -20.63 14.02
CA GLY A 37 38.52 -19.72 14.51
C GLY A 37 37.47 -19.32 13.48
N TYR A 38 37.46 -19.91 12.28
CA TYR A 38 36.41 -19.69 11.28
C TYR A 38 35.10 -20.35 11.70
N GLU A 39 33.97 -19.67 11.46
CA GLU A 39 32.65 -20.17 11.89
C GLU A 39 31.94 -21.05 10.85
N PHE A 40 32.25 -20.89 9.56
CA PHE A 40 31.67 -21.69 8.48
C PHE A 40 32.63 -21.87 7.31
N ILE A 41 32.34 -22.80 6.40
CA ILE A 41 33.20 -23.13 5.27
C ILE A 41 32.41 -23.29 3.97
N ILE A 42 32.98 -22.83 2.86
CA ILE A 42 32.45 -23.11 1.53
C ILE A 42 33.25 -24.26 0.93
N LEU A 43 32.57 -25.34 0.51
CA LEU A 43 33.17 -26.56 -0.03
C LEU A 43 32.47 -27.00 -1.33
N PRO A 44 33.20 -27.48 -2.34
CA PRO A 44 32.63 -28.04 -3.55
C PRO A 44 31.82 -29.28 -3.21
N ILE A 45 30.66 -29.44 -3.86
CA ILE A 45 29.81 -30.62 -3.68
C ILE A 45 30.46 -31.83 -4.38
N SER A 46 30.96 -31.62 -5.60
CA SER A 46 31.56 -32.63 -6.45
C SER A 46 32.97 -32.21 -6.91
N ARG A 47 33.75 -33.19 -7.37
CA ARG A 47 35.10 -33.02 -7.93
C ARG A 47 35.02 -32.64 -9.40
N SER A 48 36.13 -32.12 -9.94
CA SER A 48 36.26 -31.84 -11.38
C SER A 48 36.03 -33.08 -12.26
N SER A 49 36.30 -34.29 -11.75
CA SER A 49 35.98 -35.56 -12.43
C SER A 49 34.49 -35.74 -12.75
N PHE A 50 33.58 -35.05 -12.06
CA PHE A 50 32.15 -35.07 -12.37
C PHE A 50 31.85 -34.43 -13.74
N SER A 51 32.74 -33.60 -14.29
CA SER A 51 32.60 -33.06 -15.65
C SER A 51 32.60 -34.14 -16.74
N ARG A 52 32.88 -35.41 -16.41
CA ARG A 52 32.75 -36.55 -17.34
C ARG A 52 31.35 -36.68 -17.96
N VAL A 53 30.33 -36.02 -17.42
CA VAL A 53 28.99 -36.00 -18.03
C VAL A 53 28.88 -34.97 -19.16
N LEU A 54 29.92 -34.18 -19.45
CA LEU A 54 29.95 -33.23 -20.57
C LEU A 54 30.51 -33.85 -21.84
N PHE A 55 29.94 -33.47 -23.00
CA PHE A 55 30.41 -33.95 -24.31
C PHE A 55 31.83 -33.50 -24.65
N GLU A 56 32.33 -32.43 -24.04
CA GLU A 56 33.71 -31.98 -24.20
C GLU A 56 34.72 -32.99 -23.64
N SER A 57 34.27 -33.91 -22.77
CA SER A 57 35.07 -35.03 -22.26
C SER A 57 34.96 -36.31 -23.11
N THR A 58 34.31 -36.24 -24.27
CA THR A 58 34.11 -37.43 -25.14
C THR A 58 35.44 -37.88 -25.72
N PRO A 59 35.84 -39.16 -25.54
CA PRO A 59 37.06 -39.70 -26.13
C PRO A 59 37.05 -39.65 -27.67
N GLU A 60 38.23 -39.51 -28.29
CA GLU A 60 38.38 -39.58 -29.74
C GLU A 60 38.23 -41.01 -30.29
N ASP A 61 38.59 -42.01 -29.48
CA ASP A 61 38.46 -43.43 -29.81
C ASP A 61 36.99 -43.87 -29.84
N GLU A 62 36.56 -44.51 -30.93
CA GLU A 62 35.14 -44.81 -31.17
C GLU A 62 34.58 -45.86 -30.20
N GLU A 63 35.38 -46.85 -29.79
CA GLU A 63 34.94 -47.87 -28.81
C GLU A 63 34.72 -47.23 -27.44
N THR A 64 35.69 -46.43 -26.98
CA THR A 64 35.63 -45.71 -25.70
C THR A 64 34.51 -44.66 -25.70
N LYS A 65 34.28 -44.00 -26.83
CA LYS A 65 33.20 -43.02 -27.04
C LYS A 65 31.82 -43.64 -26.93
N GLN A 66 31.59 -44.83 -27.48
CA GLN A 66 30.29 -45.52 -27.34
C GLN A 66 30.01 -45.89 -25.87
N VAL A 67 31.03 -46.36 -25.14
CA VAL A 67 30.92 -46.63 -23.69
C VAL A 67 30.62 -45.35 -22.91
N PHE A 68 31.31 -44.26 -23.24
CA PHE A 68 31.10 -42.95 -22.63
C PHE A 68 29.66 -42.43 -22.82
N LEU A 69 29.14 -42.48 -24.05
CA LEU A 69 27.79 -42.03 -24.37
C LEU A 69 26.73 -42.87 -23.64
N ARG A 70 26.91 -44.19 -23.59
CA ARG A 70 26.03 -45.09 -22.84
C ARG A 70 26.00 -44.74 -21.36
N ASN A 71 27.16 -44.57 -20.72
CA ASN A 71 27.25 -44.20 -19.30
C ASN A 71 26.58 -42.84 -19.02
N MET A 72 26.68 -41.90 -19.97
CA MET A 72 26.00 -40.62 -19.87
C MET A 72 24.47 -40.75 -19.97
N GLU A 73 23.95 -41.58 -20.86
CA GLU A 73 22.51 -41.84 -20.99
C GLU A 73 21.95 -42.57 -19.76
N GLU A 74 22.69 -43.53 -19.22
CA GLU A 74 22.35 -44.21 -17.97
C GLU A 74 22.31 -43.21 -16.78
N TRP A 75 23.27 -42.27 -16.71
CA TRP A 75 23.23 -41.15 -15.75
C TRP A 75 22.00 -40.25 -15.95
N ARG A 76 21.68 -39.87 -17.20
CA ARG A 76 20.46 -39.08 -17.51
C ARG A 76 19.17 -39.79 -17.10
N ALA A 77 19.16 -41.12 -17.09
CA ALA A 77 18.01 -41.92 -16.63
C ALA A 77 17.85 -41.94 -15.10
N GLY A 78 18.75 -41.29 -14.35
CA GLY A 78 18.62 -41.07 -12.91
C GLY A 78 19.66 -41.79 -12.05
N ILE A 79 20.74 -42.33 -12.63
CA ILE A 79 21.83 -42.93 -11.84
C ILE A 79 22.58 -41.83 -11.07
N PRO A 80 22.84 -42.00 -9.75
CA PRO A 80 23.54 -41.01 -8.93
C PRO A 80 25.03 -40.84 -9.30
N PHE A 81 25.69 -39.86 -8.68
CA PHE A 81 27.15 -39.71 -8.72
C PHE A 81 27.88 -40.99 -8.28
N SER A 82 29.08 -41.22 -8.81
CA SER A 82 30.01 -42.18 -8.20
C SER A 82 30.61 -41.58 -6.91
N ARG A 83 31.08 -42.43 -5.99
CA ARG A 83 31.69 -41.95 -4.74
C ARG A 83 32.93 -41.10 -5.01
N GLU A 84 33.67 -41.45 -6.05
CA GLU A 84 34.90 -40.80 -6.47
C GLU A 84 34.64 -39.40 -7.07
N GLU A 85 33.41 -39.10 -7.49
CA GLU A 85 33.00 -37.77 -7.96
C GLU A 85 32.62 -36.82 -6.82
N LEU A 86 32.44 -37.31 -5.60
CA LEU A 86 31.95 -36.51 -4.49
C LEU A 86 33.10 -36.02 -3.59
N CYS A 87 33.13 -34.71 -3.37
CA CYS A 87 33.90 -34.08 -2.30
C CYS A 87 33.19 -34.29 -0.96
N LEU A 88 31.88 -34.09 -0.93
CA LEU A 88 31.05 -34.25 0.27
C LEU A 88 30.44 -35.66 0.27
N GLN A 89 31.08 -36.61 0.95
CA GLN A 89 30.68 -38.03 0.90
C GLN A 89 29.72 -38.46 2.02
N SER A 90 29.63 -37.69 3.12
CA SER A 90 28.83 -38.03 4.30
C SER A 90 28.36 -36.78 5.04
N ALA A 91 27.28 -36.88 5.82
CA ALA A 91 26.71 -35.74 6.56
C ALA A 91 27.55 -35.29 7.78
N GLU A 92 28.61 -36.02 8.12
CA GLU A 92 29.44 -35.76 9.29
C GLU A 92 30.13 -34.38 9.20
N SER A 93 29.97 -33.57 10.25
CA SER A 93 30.56 -32.22 10.38
C SER A 93 30.12 -31.19 9.31
N LEU A 94 29.03 -31.43 8.57
CA LEU A 94 28.57 -30.52 7.50
C LEU A 94 27.60 -29.41 7.95
N GLU A 95 27.28 -29.33 9.24
CA GLU A 95 26.37 -28.31 9.82
C GLU A 95 26.81 -26.87 9.51
N VAL A 96 28.12 -26.65 9.35
CA VAL A 96 28.75 -25.36 9.08
C VAL A 96 29.19 -25.19 7.62
N ALA A 97 28.82 -26.13 6.75
CA ALA A 97 29.22 -26.12 5.35
C ALA A 97 28.19 -25.39 4.48
N VAL A 98 28.70 -24.66 3.49
CA VAL A 98 27.95 -24.13 2.34
C VAL A 98 28.42 -24.92 1.12
N GLY A 99 27.49 -25.61 0.46
CA GLY A 99 27.81 -26.40 -0.73
C GLY A 99 28.05 -25.49 -1.94
N LEU A 100 29.14 -25.69 -2.67
CA LEU A 100 29.45 -24.97 -3.91
C LEU A 100 29.24 -25.89 -5.10
N THR A 101 28.42 -25.45 -6.05
CA THR A 101 28.14 -26.22 -7.27
C THR A 101 29.33 -26.26 -8.22
N SER A 102 29.37 -27.24 -9.11
CA SER A 102 30.40 -27.37 -10.14
C SER A 102 30.53 -26.12 -11.04
N PRO A 103 31.77 -25.60 -11.29
CA PRO A 103 31.99 -24.41 -12.12
C PRO A 103 31.76 -24.63 -13.61
N TRP A 104 31.73 -25.88 -14.07
CA TRP A 104 31.51 -26.21 -15.47
C TRP A 104 30.04 -26.10 -15.90
N ILE A 105 29.10 -26.13 -14.94
CA ILE A 105 27.65 -26.06 -15.19
C ILE A 105 27.33 -24.80 -16.02
N ASP A 106 26.71 -25.02 -17.18
CA ASP A 106 26.31 -23.95 -18.10
C ASP A 106 24.88 -24.16 -18.59
N LEU A 107 23.94 -23.57 -17.84
CA LEU A 107 22.51 -23.71 -18.08
C LEU A 107 22.02 -22.95 -19.31
N ASP A 108 22.81 -22.03 -19.86
CA ASP A 108 22.43 -21.22 -21.01
C ASP A 108 23.33 -21.50 -22.23
N SER A 109 24.06 -22.62 -22.20
CA SER A 109 24.85 -23.07 -23.34
C SER A 109 23.99 -23.15 -24.60
N THR A 110 24.57 -22.70 -25.73
CA THR A 110 23.96 -22.81 -27.06
C THR A 110 23.83 -24.28 -27.49
N ASP A 111 24.68 -25.16 -26.97
CA ASP A 111 24.56 -26.60 -27.15
C ASP A 111 23.46 -27.18 -26.24
N SER A 112 22.40 -27.72 -26.87
CA SER A 112 21.26 -28.29 -26.15
C SER A 112 21.63 -29.47 -25.25
N ARG A 113 22.73 -30.16 -25.55
CA ARG A 113 23.19 -31.32 -24.82
C ARG A 113 23.95 -30.91 -23.56
N ILE A 114 24.81 -29.88 -23.66
CA ILE A 114 25.48 -29.26 -22.50
C ILE A 114 24.43 -28.66 -21.56
N ARG A 115 23.43 -27.96 -22.11
CA ARG A 115 22.34 -27.37 -21.32
C ARG A 115 21.54 -28.42 -20.56
N THR A 116 21.12 -29.50 -21.23
CA THR A 116 20.40 -30.62 -20.61
C THR A 116 21.22 -31.27 -19.49
N ASN A 117 22.52 -31.54 -19.74
CA ASN A 117 23.39 -32.16 -18.74
C ASN A 117 23.65 -31.21 -17.57
N SER A 118 23.84 -29.92 -17.82
CA SER A 118 24.01 -28.92 -16.77
C SER A 118 22.77 -28.82 -15.87
N GLU A 119 21.56 -28.90 -16.43
CA GLU A 119 20.33 -28.89 -15.62
C GLU A 119 20.19 -30.16 -14.76
N ILE A 120 20.47 -31.34 -15.32
CA ILE A 120 20.43 -32.60 -14.57
C ILE A 120 21.48 -32.57 -13.45
N ALA A 121 22.71 -32.19 -13.77
CA ALA A 121 23.83 -32.11 -12.83
C ALA A 121 23.55 -31.14 -11.68
N LEU A 122 23.05 -29.93 -11.98
CA LEU A 122 22.70 -28.96 -10.95
C LEU A 122 21.63 -29.50 -9.99
N ARG A 123 20.56 -30.10 -10.53
CA ARG A 123 19.49 -30.70 -9.71
C ARG A 123 20.03 -31.83 -8.84
N GLN A 124 20.95 -32.62 -9.38
CA GLN A 124 21.58 -33.71 -8.67
C GLN A 124 22.45 -33.21 -7.51
N GLU A 125 23.25 -32.16 -7.72
CA GLU A 125 24.10 -31.55 -6.68
C GLU A 125 23.24 -30.94 -5.56
N PHE A 126 22.14 -30.27 -5.91
CA PHE A 126 21.18 -29.76 -4.94
C PHE A 126 20.50 -30.87 -4.13
N ALA A 127 20.04 -31.93 -4.80
CA ALA A 127 19.42 -33.08 -4.13
C ALA A 127 20.40 -33.74 -3.15
N TRP A 128 21.67 -33.86 -3.54
CA TRP A 128 22.72 -34.41 -2.68
C TRP A 128 23.02 -33.50 -1.48
N ALA A 129 23.17 -32.20 -1.69
CA ALA A 129 23.39 -31.25 -0.60
C ALA A 129 22.25 -31.29 0.43
N ILE A 130 20.99 -31.34 -0.03
CA ILE A 130 19.81 -31.46 0.84
C ILE A 130 19.81 -32.78 1.60
N TYR A 131 20.14 -33.88 0.93
CA TYR A 131 20.25 -35.19 1.57
C TYR A 131 21.30 -35.19 2.71
N LEU A 132 22.41 -34.48 2.52
CA LEU A 132 23.45 -34.30 3.53
C LEU A 132 23.09 -33.29 4.63
N GLY A 133 21.92 -32.64 4.57
CA GLY A 133 21.48 -31.65 5.55
C GLY A 133 22.13 -30.26 5.38
N ILE A 134 22.73 -29.96 4.23
CA ILE A 134 23.32 -28.66 3.95
C ILE A 134 22.21 -27.64 3.71
N GLY A 135 22.12 -26.63 4.59
CA GLY A 135 21.07 -25.62 4.54
C GLY A 135 21.25 -24.55 3.45
N THR A 136 22.47 -24.40 2.92
CA THR A 136 22.80 -23.35 1.93
C THR A 136 23.65 -23.89 0.79
N VAL A 137 23.24 -23.61 -0.45
CA VAL A 137 24.01 -23.95 -1.66
C VAL A 137 24.32 -22.67 -2.42
N MET A 138 25.59 -22.48 -2.76
CA MET A 138 26.08 -21.38 -3.58
C MET A 138 26.29 -21.84 -5.01
N ILE A 139 25.77 -21.05 -5.95
CA ILE A 139 25.88 -21.29 -7.39
C ILE A 139 26.80 -20.24 -8.02
N HIS A 140 27.63 -20.67 -8.96
CA HIS A 140 28.46 -19.80 -9.76
C HIS A 140 27.64 -18.87 -10.66
N PRO A 141 28.15 -17.66 -10.99
CA PRO A 141 27.45 -16.73 -11.86
C PRO A 141 27.24 -17.32 -13.26
N PRO A 142 26.14 -16.95 -13.94
CA PRO A 142 25.91 -17.38 -15.32
C PRO A 142 27.02 -16.86 -16.25
N LYS A 143 27.47 -17.71 -17.18
CA LYS A 143 28.54 -17.39 -18.14
C LYS A 143 28.09 -16.36 -19.20
N SER A 144 26.82 -16.35 -19.59
CA SER A 144 26.29 -15.46 -20.63
C SER A 144 24.85 -14.98 -20.31
N GLU A 145 23.92 -15.06 -21.26
CA GLU A 145 22.48 -14.91 -20.99
C GLU A 145 22.05 -15.94 -19.93
N PHE A 146 20.99 -15.63 -19.18
CA PHE A 146 20.67 -16.38 -17.96
C PHE A 146 19.18 -16.62 -17.75
N CYS A 147 18.40 -16.64 -18.83
CA CYS A 147 16.97 -16.91 -18.76
C CYS A 147 16.71 -18.36 -18.33
N ASN A 148 17.44 -19.33 -18.89
CA ASN A 148 17.30 -20.73 -18.50
C ASN A 148 17.94 -21.01 -17.14
N TYR A 149 19.04 -20.33 -16.81
CA TYR A 149 19.61 -20.30 -15.46
C TYR A 149 18.56 -19.86 -14.43
N ALA A 150 17.89 -18.72 -14.64
CA ALA A 150 16.82 -18.24 -13.76
C ALA A 150 15.66 -19.25 -13.64
N ARG A 151 15.14 -19.77 -14.77
CA ARG A 151 14.08 -20.79 -14.77
C ARG A 151 14.46 -22.01 -13.93
N THR A 152 15.68 -22.50 -14.10
CA THR A 152 16.16 -23.70 -13.42
C THR A 152 16.32 -23.46 -11.93
N VAL A 153 16.92 -22.34 -11.54
CA VAL A 153 17.05 -21.95 -10.12
C VAL A 153 15.67 -21.79 -9.47
N CYS A 154 14.70 -21.13 -10.12
CA CYS A 154 13.32 -21.06 -9.63
C CYS A 154 12.69 -22.43 -9.44
N SER A 155 12.88 -23.34 -10.41
CA SER A 155 12.36 -24.70 -10.33
C SER A 155 12.98 -25.49 -9.17
N ILE A 156 14.28 -25.32 -8.91
CA ILE A 156 14.95 -25.92 -7.77
C ILE A 156 14.37 -25.35 -6.48
N ILE A 157 14.36 -24.03 -6.34
CA ILE A 157 13.83 -23.32 -5.17
C ILE A 157 12.39 -23.75 -4.84
N ASN A 158 11.53 -23.90 -5.85
CA ASN A 158 10.16 -24.38 -5.64
C ASN A 158 10.06 -25.89 -5.31
N GLY A 159 11.03 -26.69 -5.75
CA GLY A 159 11.12 -28.11 -5.44
C GLY A 159 11.81 -28.41 -4.10
N THR A 160 12.49 -27.43 -3.50
CA THR A 160 13.26 -27.57 -2.26
C THR A 160 12.60 -26.75 -1.14
N GLY A 161 12.40 -27.34 0.04
CA GLY A 161 11.68 -26.66 1.13
C GLY A 161 12.39 -25.41 1.67
N HIS A 162 13.48 -25.62 2.43
CA HIS A 162 14.07 -24.60 3.29
C HIS A 162 15.49 -24.16 2.91
N SER A 163 16.05 -24.66 1.81
CA SER A 163 17.43 -24.36 1.43
C SER A 163 17.59 -22.92 0.93
N SER A 164 18.59 -22.20 1.45
CA SER A 164 19.00 -20.90 0.92
C SER A 164 19.88 -21.10 -0.32
N VAL A 165 19.69 -20.24 -1.32
CA VAL A 165 20.48 -20.24 -2.56
C VAL A 165 21.27 -18.95 -2.66
N TRP A 166 22.59 -19.06 -2.67
CA TRP A 166 23.48 -17.91 -2.82
C TRP A 166 23.99 -17.82 -4.26
N ILE A 167 23.80 -16.66 -4.89
CA ILE A 167 24.35 -16.38 -6.22
C ILE A 167 25.67 -15.63 -6.02
N GLN A 168 26.76 -16.23 -6.48
CA GLN A 168 28.06 -15.57 -6.45
C GLN A 168 28.12 -14.51 -7.55
N LEU A 169 28.42 -13.25 -7.19
CA LEU A 169 28.55 -12.15 -8.14
C LEU A 169 29.76 -11.27 -7.82
N PRO A 170 30.55 -10.84 -8.81
CA PRO A 170 31.61 -9.86 -8.60
C PRO A 170 31.05 -8.47 -8.37
N LEU A 171 31.71 -7.65 -7.56
CA LEU A 171 31.31 -6.26 -7.30
C LEU A 171 31.38 -5.41 -8.57
N THR A 172 32.42 -5.61 -9.37
CA THR A 172 32.62 -4.99 -10.69
C THR A 172 32.84 -6.06 -11.76
N LEU A 173 32.39 -5.83 -12.98
CA LEU A 173 32.69 -6.71 -14.11
C LEU A 173 34.06 -6.37 -14.70
N ASP A 174 34.68 -7.34 -15.37
CA ASP A 174 35.84 -7.08 -16.22
C ASP A 174 35.34 -6.65 -17.61
N SER A 175 35.39 -5.34 -17.89
CA SER A 175 34.88 -4.75 -19.12
C SER A 175 35.63 -3.47 -19.46
N ASP A 176 35.92 -3.29 -20.75
CA ASP A 176 36.51 -2.06 -21.31
C ASP A 176 35.53 -0.87 -21.27
N GLU A 177 34.22 -1.13 -21.13
CA GLU A 177 33.20 -0.09 -21.05
C GLU A 177 33.01 0.36 -19.58
N PRO A 178 33.35 1.60 -19.20
CA PRO A 178 33.38 2.03 -17.79
C PRO A 178 32.04 1.83 -17.06
N ARG A 179 30.93 2.09 -17.75
CA ARG A 179 29.59 1.88 -17.19
C ARG A 179 29.32 0.41 -16.89
N LYS A 180 29.57 -0.49 -17.84
CA LYS A 180 29.38 -1.94 -17.63
C LYS A 180 30.35 -2.49 -16.59
N LYS A 181 31.57 -1.95 -16.52
CA LYS A 181 32.55 -2.27 -15.48
C LYS A 181 31.97 -2.00 -14.08
N GLU A 182 31.35 -0.83 -13.88
CA GLU A 182 30.79 -0.44 -12.58
C GLU A 182 29.40 -1.03 -12.28
N THR A 183 28.42 -0.91 -13.18
CA THR A 183 27.01 -1.24 -12.89
C THR A 183 26.54 -2.60 -13.41
N GLY A 184 27.29 -3.21 -14.34
CA GLY A 184 26.80 -4.37 -15.09
C GLY A 184 26.49 -5.58 -14.21
N SER A 185 27.26 -5.80 -13.14
CA SER A 185 26.99 -6.92 -12.21
C SER A 185 25.67 -6.72 -11.44
N TRP A 186 25.42 -5.50 -10.96
CA TRP A 186 24.18 -5.14 -10.28
C TRP A 186 22.96 -5.20 -11.23
N GLU A 187 23.12 -4.78 -12.49
CA GLU A 187 22.08 -4.89 -13.52
C GLU A 187 21.73 -6.36 -13.81
N ARG A 188 22.73 -7.25 -13.89
CA ARG A 188 22.51 -8.70 -14.07
C ARG A 188 21.77 -9.30 -12.88
N TRP A 189 22.17 -8.96 -11.65
CA TRP A 189 21.45 -9.38 -10.44
C TRP A 189 19.99 -8.94 -10.47
N THR A 190 19.76 -7.67 -10.81
CA THR A 190 18.44 -7.07 -10.87
C THR A 190 17.53 -7.82 -11.85
N LYS A 191 17.98 -8.06 -13.08
CA LYS A 191 17.24 -8.86 -14.06
C LYS A 191 17.00 -10.29 -13.57
N PHE A 192 17.99 -10.91 -12.94
CA PHE A 192 17.88 -12.27 -12.43
C PHE A 192 16.81 -12.39 -11.32
N ARG A 193 16.87 -11.54 -10.29
CA ARG A 193 15.89 -11.58 -9.18
C ARG A 193 14.45 -11.29 -9.64
N THR A 194 14.29 -10.42 -10.65
CA THR A 194 12.97 -10.16 -11.27
C THR A 194 12.42 -11.40 -11.96
N LEU A 195 13.25 -12.14 -12.72
CA LEU A 195 12.85 -13.42 -13.32
C LEU A 195 12.51 -14.48 -12.26
N CYS A 196 13.06 -14.34 -11.05
CA CYS A 196 12.80 -15.21 -9.91
C CYS A 196 11.70 -14.72 -8.97
N SER A 197 10.90 -13.72 -9.38
CA SER A 197 9.80 -13.17 -8.57
C SER A 197 10.22 -12.75 -7.16
N HIS A 198 11.46 -12.30 -6.98
CA HIS A 198 11.98 -11.79 -5.71
C HIS A 198 11.89 -12.80 -4.54
N ASP A 199 12.08 -14.10 -4.80
CA ASP A 199 12.07 -15.14 -3.75
C ASP A 199 13.09 -14.84 -2.63
N THR A 200 12.63 -14.86 -1.37
CA THR A 200 13.44 -14.46 -0.20
C THR A 200 14.55 -15.46 0.16
N ARG A 201 14.50 -16.68 -0.38
CA ARG A 201 15.55 -17.70 -0.22
C ARG A 201 16.78 -17.41 -1.08
N LEU A 202 16.64 -16.55 -2.09
CA LEU A 202 17.75 -16.04 -2.89
C LEU A 202 18.55 -15.00 -2.10
N GLY A 203 19.87 -15.11 -2.21
CA GLY A 203 20.79 -14.15 -1.62
C GLY A 203 22.04 -13.99 -2.46
N ILE A 204 22.81 -12.94 -2.17
CA ILE A 204 24.04 -12.63 -2.90
C ILE A 204 25.25 -13.01 -2.06
N ALA A 205 26.19 -13.72 -2.67
CA ALA A 205 27.56 -13.84 -2.19
C ALA A 205 28.43 -12.89 -3.01
N LEU A 206 28.63 -11.67 -2.50
CA LEU A 206 29.23 -10.57 -3.25
C LEU A 206 30.76 -10.62 -3.15
N TYR A 207 31.41 -10.82 -4.28
CA TYR A 207 32.86 -10.94 -4.40
C TYR A 207 33.50 -9.56 -4.59
N ILE A 208 34.32 -9.15 -3.62
CA ILE A 208 35.03 -7.87 -3.63
C ILE A 208 36.21 -7.94 -4.60
N THR A 209 36.24 -6.99 -5.53
CA THR A 209 37.27 -6.82 -6.55
C THR A 209 38.35 -5.83 -6.11
N ALA A 210 39.53 -5.88 -6.74
CA ALA A 210 40.63 -4.96 -6.43
C ALA A 210 40.28 -3.49 -6.71
N ASP A 211 39.46 -3.25 -7.74
CA ASP A 211 38.85 -1.96 -8.04
C ASP A 211 37.46 -1.89 -7.41
N LEU A 212 37.19 -0.80 -6.69
CA LEU A 212 35.86 -0.51 -6.14
C LEU A 212 35.10 0.46 -7.05
N PRO A 213 33.77 0.27 -7.23
CA PRO A 213 32.96 1.20 -8.00
C PRO A 213 32.73 2.51 -7.22
N SER A 214 32.02 3.45 -7.85
CA SER A 214 31.60 4.69 -7.20
C SER A 214 30.70 4.45 -5.97
N GLU A 215 30.68 5.41 -5.03
CA GLU A 215 29.91 5.32 -3.78
C GLU A 215 28.42 5.08 -4.02
N LYS A 216 27.84 5.72 -5.04
CA LYS A 216 26.45 5.51 -5.46
C LYS A 216 26.14 4.06 -5.86
N VAL A 217 27.09 3.37 -6.51
CA VAL A 217 26.91 1.96 -6.87
C VAL A 217 27.00 1.08 -5.63
N LEU A 218 27.87 1.43 -4.67
CA LEU A 218 27.94 0.73 -3.38
C LEU A 218 26.64 0.86 -2.59
N GLU A 219 25.99 2.03 -2.60
CA GLU A 219 24.68 2.25 -1.97
C GLU A 219 23.60 1.33 -2.56
N ARG A 220 23.63 1.06 -3.88
CA ARG A 220 22.71 0.09 -4.50
C ARG A 220 22.90 -1.30 -3.93
N TRP A 221 24.15 -1.76 -3.82
CA TRP A 221 24.46 -3.09 -3.26
C TRP A 221 24.04 -3.22 -1.80
N ILE A 222 24.16 -2.16 -1.01
CA ILE A 222 23.69 -2.12 0.39
C ILE A 222 22.17 -2.39 0.50
N ALA A 223 21.39 -2.04 -0.54
CA ALA A 223 19.95 -2.26 -0.59
C ALA A 223 19.53 -3.67 -1.07
N GLU A 224 20.50 -4.52 -1.44
CA GLU A 224 20.25 -5.86 -1.99
C GLU A 224 20.44 -6.96 -0.92
N PRO A 225 19.84 -8.16 -1.08
CA PRO A 225 19.89 -9.23 -0.06
C PRO A 225 21.25 -9.95 -0.02
N ILE A 226 22.28 -9.25 0.39
CA ILE A 226 23.64 -9.79 0.56
C ILE A 226 23.67 -10.71 1.79
N ARG A 227 24.08 -11.95 1.57
CA ARG A 227 24.24 -12.97 2.64
C ARG A 227 25.69 -13.15 3.06
N ALA A 228 26.62 -12.92 2.14
CA ALA A 228 28.05 -12.99 2.41
C ALA A 228 28.86 -12.02 1.53
N ILE A 229 29.94 -11.47 2.07
CA ILE A 229 30.97 -10.73 1.35
C ILE A 229 32.21 -11.60 1.20
N ILE A 230 32.58 -11.95 -0.03
CA ILE A 230 33.79 -12.73 -0.32
C ILE A 230 34.95 -11.77 -0.56
N ILE A 231 35.99 -11.87 0.28
CA ILE A 231 37.20 -11.05 0.20
C ILE A 231 38.36 -11.96 -0.21
N PRO A 232 38.91 -11.79 -1.41
CA PRO A 232 40.08 -12.57 -1.82
C PRO A 232 41.34 -12.10 -1.09
N THR A 233 42.28 -13.01 -0.83
CA THR A 233 43.52 -12.69 -0.10
C THR A 233 44.48 -11.79 -0.88
N ASP A 234 44.35 -11.72 -2.20
CA ASP A 234 45.20 -10.92 -3.11
C ASP A 234 44.97 -9.40 -3.03
N ILE A 235 43.80 -8.95 -2.55
CA ILE A 235 43.54 -7.51 -2.36
C ILE A 235 44.07 -6.97 -1.02
N PHE A 236 44.60 -7.82 -0.16
CA PHE A 236 45.26 -7.39 1.07
C PHE A 236 46.67 -6.89 0.78
N LEU A 237 46.99 -5.74 1.35
CA LEU A 237 48.31 -5.13 1.35
C LEU A 237 49.07 -5.57 2.61
N ILE A 238 50.40 -5.66 2.54
CA ILE A 238 51.22 -5.93 3.73
C ILE A 238 51.63 -4.60 4.36
N ASN A 239 51.35 -4.42 5.65
CA ASN A 239 51.78 -3.24 6.40
C ASN A 239 53.27 -3.33 6.80
N ASN A 240 53.81 -2.24 7.36
CA ASN A 240 55.21 -2.18 7.81
C ASN A 240 55.59 -3.22 8.90
N LYS A 241 54.60 -3.85 9.54
CA LYS A 241 54.78 -4.89 10.56
C LYS A 241 54.60 -6.31 10.00
N GLY A 242 54.39 -6.46 8.69
CA GLY A 242 54.21 -7.77 8.03
C GLY A 242 52.78 -8.34 8.10
N TYR A 243 51.79 -7.58 8.58
CA TYR A 243 50.40 -8.05 8.65
C TYR A 243 49.57 -7.61 7.44
N PRO A 244 48.63 -8.44 6.95
CA PRO A 244 47.73 -8.07 5.88
C PRO A 244 46.70 -7.05 6.36
N VAL A 245 46.51 -6.01 5.55
CA VAL A 245 45.58 -4.91 5.77
C VAL A 245 44.91 -4.53 4.45
N LEU A 246 43.68 -4.04 4.52
CA LEU A 246 42.97 -3.54 3.34
C LEU A 246 43.34 -2.07 3.05
N SER A 247 43.20 -1.61 1.81
CA SER A 247 43.33 -0.18 1.49
C SER A 247 42.25 0.65 2.19
N LYS A 248 42.43 1.97 2.32
CA LYS A 248 41.46 2.83 3.02
C LYS A 248 40.05 2.79 2.43
N LYS A 249 39.92 2.70 1.10
CA LYS A 249 38.62 2.56 0.43
C LYS A 249 37.93 1.24 0.77
N HIS A 250 38.67 0.13 0.72
CA HIS A 250 38.18 -1.19 1.14
C HIS A 250 37.85 -1.25 2.63
N GLN A 251 38.63 -0.57 3.49
CA GLN A 251 38.33 -0.47 4.91
C GLN A 251 36.97 0.20 5.14
N SER A 252 36.68 1.28 4.41
CA SER A 252 35.38 1.96 4.48
C SER A 252 34.23 1.04 4.09
N LEU A 253 34.35 0.36 2.95
CA LEU A 253 33.35 -0.58 2.45
C LEU A 253 33.08 -1.74 3.41
N VAL A 254 34.15 -2.40 3.90
CA VAL A 254 34.02 -3.50 4.85
C VAL A 254 33.40 -3.03 6.16
N ARG A 255 33.72 -1.83 6.64
CA ARG A 255 33.05 -1.25 7.83
C ARG A 255 31.56 -1.04 7.60
N SER A 256 31.15 -0.59 6.41
CA SER A 256 29.73 -0.46 6.07
C SER A 256 29.01 -1.81 6.15
N PHE A 257 29.57 -2.88 5.58
CA PHE A 257 28.96 -4.21 5.66
C PHE A 257 29.02 -4.85 7.06
N LEU A 258 30.06 -4.57 7.85
CA LEU A 258 30.12 -4.98 9.26
C LEU A 258 28.99 -4.35 10.09
N LYS A 259 28.67 -3.07 9.86
CA LYS A 259 27.53 -2.38 10.51
C LYS A 259 26.17 -2.96 10.13
N LEU A 260 26.09 -3.63 8.97
CA LEU A 260 24.88 -4.32 8.50
C LEU A 260 24.78 -5.75 9.05
N GLY A 261 25.77 -6.21 9.81
CA GLY A 261 25.81 -7.58 10.33
C GLY A 261 26.01 -8.66 9.25
N ILE A 262 26.54 -8.30 8.07
CA ILE A 262 26.72 -9.23 6.96
C ILE A 262 27.93 -10.13 7.22
N ASN A 263 27.79 -11.42 6.90
CA ASN A 263 28.87 -12.40 7.03
C ASN A 263 29.99 -12.16 6.01
N PHE A 264 31.21 -12.53 6.36
CA PHE A 264 32.37 -12.42 5.47
C PHE A 264 32.93 -13.80 5.15
N VAL A 265 33.58 -13.93 4.00
CA VAL A 265 34.28 -15.14 3.57
C VAL A 265 35.66 -14.76 3.08
N ILE A 266 36.70 -15.34 3.66
CA ILE A 266 38.06 -15.20 3.14
C ILE A 266 38.28 -16.23 2.04
N ARG A 267 38.59 -15.75 0.83
CA ARG A 267 38.98 -16.61 -0.29
C ARG A 267 40.48 -16.58 -0.47
N ASP A 268 41.14 -17.71 -0.20
CA ASP A 268 42.55 -17.83 -0.47
C ASP A 268 42.80 -17.91 -1.98
N SER A 269 43.67 -17.03 -2.47
CA SER A 269 44.04 -16.96 -3.89
C SER A 269 45.22 -17.89 -4.20
N LYS A 270 45.85 -18.49 -3.19
CA LYS A 270 46.96 -19.44 -3.37
C LYS A 270 46.43 -20.86 -3.57
N THR A 271 46.85 -21.51 -4.65
CA THR A 271 46.45 -22.89 -5.00
C THR A 271 47.20 -23.96 -4.21
N GLU A 272 48.36 -23.62 -3.63
CA GLU A 272 49.23 -24.53 -2.88
C GLU A 272 49.51 -23.94 -1.49
N ARG A 273 48.72 -24.36 -0.49
CA ARG A 273 49.06 -24.16 0.94
C ARG A 273 48.99 -25.50 1.65
N GLU A 274 49.87 -25.69 2.62
CA GLU A 274 49.82 -26.85 3.50
C GLU A 274 48.52 -26.82 4.33
N GLU A 275 47.88 -27.98 4.51
CA GLU A 275 46.58 -28.13 5.21
C GLU A 275 46.57 -27.55 6.64
N ASN A 276 47.74 -27.28 7.23
CA ASN A 276 47.93 -26.73 8.59
C ASN A 276 48.50 -25.29 8.63
N ASP A 277 48.42 -24.52 7.54
CA ASP A 277 48.94 -23.16 7.51
C ASP A 277 48.09 -22.20 8.37
N SER A 278 48.47 -22.07 9.65
CA SER A 278 47.89 -21.12 10.60
C SER A 278 47.94 -19.66 10.14
N SER A 279 48.74 -19.33 9.10
CA SER A 279 48.81 -17.98 8.55
C SER A 279 47.50 -17.53 7.90
N VAL A 280 46.59 -18.44 7.53
CA VAL A 280 45.28 -18.06 6.97
C VAL A 280 44.41 -17.33 8.02
N GLY A 281 44.57 -17.67 9.31
CA GLY A 281 43.82 -17.04 10.41
C GLY A 281 44.09 -15.54 10.58
N ILE A 282 45.21 -15.02 10.07
CA ILE A 282 45.57 -13.60 10.23
C ILE A 282 44.60 -12.66 9.50
N TYR A 283 44.01 -13.11 8.38
CA TYR A 283 43.04 -12.33 7.61
C TYR A 283 41.71 -12.19 8.37
N MET A 284 41.26 -13.29 8.98
CA MET A 284 40.11 -13.28 9.88
C MET A 284 40.37 -12.38 11.10
N GLN A 285 41.55 -12.48 11.72
CA GLN A 285 41.93 -11.61 12.83
C GLN A 285 41.89 -10.13 12.45
N TYR A 286 42.30 -9.77 11.23
CA TYR A 286 42.20 -8.40 10.73
C TYR A 286 40.74 -7.93 10.58
N LEU A 287 39.82 -8.77 10.06
CA LEU A 287 38.39 -8.44 10.01
C LEU A 287 37.78 -8.29 11.41
N ARG A 288 38.15 -9.17 12.35
CA ARG A 288 37.74 -9.09 13.76
C ARG A 288 38.27 -7.80 14.40
N TYR A 289 39.52 -7.42 14.12
CA TYR A 289 40.09 -6.14 14.55
C TYR A 289 39.32 -4.95 13.96
N MET A 290 38.98 -4.99 12.67
CA MET A 290 38.17 -3.93 12.06
C MET A 290 36.80 -3.79 12.72
N ASN A 291 36.14 -4.91 13.05
CA ASN A 291 34.86 -4.90 13.77
C ASN A 291 35.01 -4.28 15.17
N ARG A 292 36.04 -4.70 15.93
CA ARG A 292 36.31 -4.17 17.29
C ARG A 292 36.71 -2.70 17.32
N THR A 293 37.42 -2.23 16.29
CA THR A 293 37.87 -0.84 16.17
C THR A 293 36.92 0.03 15.36
N GLY A 294 35.68 -0.43 15.15
CA GLY A 294 34.61 0.41 14.62
C GLY A 294 34.32 1.62 15.50
N PRO A 295 33.78 2.72 14.93
CA PRO A 295 33.27 3.82 15.73
C PRO A 295 32.15 3.31 16.65
N GLU A 296 32.09 3.80 17.89
CA GLU A 296 30.97 3.50 18.78
C GLU A 296 29.65 3.95 18.16
N LEU A 297 28.60 3.17 18.41
CA LEU A 297 27.25 3.53 18.00
C LEU A 297 26.81 4.81 18.73
N ASN A 298 26.28 5.77 17.99
CA ASN A 298 25.67 6.96 18.58
C ASN A 298 24.35 6.60 19.29
N GLU A 299 23.76 7.53 20.06
CA GLU A 299 22.53 7.25 20.83
C GLU A 299 21.36 6.79 19.96
N ARG A 300 21.22 7.36 18.75
CA ARG A 300 20.19 6.97 17.78
C ARG A 300 20.43 5.56 17.25
N GLU A 301 21.67 5.20 16.91
CA GLU A 301 22.04 3.85 16.46
C GLU A 301 21.84 2.81 17.59
N LYS A 302 22.14 3.17 18.83
CA LYS A 302 21.89 2.34 20.02
C LYS A 302 20.39 2.12 20.23
N PHE A 303 19.60 3.18 20.15
CA PHE A 303 18.13 3.10 20.27
C PHE A 303 17.50 2.30 19.12
N ALA A 304 17.98 2.51 17.90
CA ALA A 304 17.50 1.83 16.71
C ALA A 304 17.88 0.35 16.65
N SER A 305 18.81 -0.12 17.48
CA SER A 305 19.28 -1.50 17.52
C SER A 305 18.11 -2.48 17.71
N GLY A 306 17.89 -3.34 16.72
CA GLY A 306 16.80 -4.30 16.68
C GLY A 306 15.56 -3.82 15.92
N TYR A 307 15.49 -2.54 15.55
CA TYR A 307 14.42 -1.94 14.74
C TYR A 307 14.83 -1.68 13.28
N GLN A 308 16.09 -1.96 12.92
CA GLN A 308 16.57 -1.75 11.55
C GLN A 308 15.81 -2.62 10.54
N ASP A 309 15.26 -1.95 9.52
CA ASP A 309 14.40 -2.51 8.48
C ASP A 309 13.18 -3.29 9.01
N PHE A 310 12.81 -3.12 10.28
CA PHE A 310 11.64 -3.78 10.87
C PHE A 310 10.38 -2.96 10.62
N LEU A 311 9.43 -3.52 9.85
CA LEU A 311 8.19 -2.84 9.49
C LEU A 311 7.21 -2.78 10.67
N GLN A 312 6.89 -1.57 11.11
CA GLN A 312 5.93 -1.31 12.19
C GLN A 312 4.70 -0.57 11.64
N SER A 313 3.52 -0.89 12.13
CA SER A 313 2.33 -0.09 11.85
C SER A 313 2.48 1.29 12.51
N PRO A 314 2.20 2.41 11.79
CA PRO A 314 2.16 3.72 12.40
C PRO A 314 1.17 3.75 13.55
N LEU A 315 1.52 4.46 14.62
CA LEU A 315 0.63 4.63 15.77
C LEU A 315 -0.61 5.44 15.36
N GLN A 316 -1.72 5.24 16.06
CA GLN A 316 -2.96 5.99 15.87
C GLN A 316 -3.48 6.51 17.22
N PRO A 317 -2.79 7.47 17.87
CA PRO A 317 -3.09 7.87 19.25
C PRO A 317 -4.47 8.53 19.43
N LEU A 318 -5.09 9.02 18.36
CA LEU A 318 -6.47 9.51 18.39
C LEU A 318 -7.49 8.36 18.48
N MET A 319 -7.26 7.28 17.71
CA MET A 319 -8.14 6.12 17.67
C MET A 319 -7.91 5.21 18.88
N ASP A 320 -6.66 4.93 19.21
CA ASP A 320 -6.26 4.00 20.25
C ASP A 320 -5.78 4.72 21.51
N ASN A 321 -5.79 4.02 22.65
CA ASN A 321 -5.15 4.48 23.87
C ASN A 321 -3.77 3.83 23.99
N LEU A 322 -2.72 4.65 23.95
CA LEU A 322 -1.34 4.16 24.00
C LEU A 322 -1.00 3.51 25.35
N GLU A 323 -0.15 2.50 25.30
CA GLU A 323 0.38 1.80 26.46
C GLU A 323 1.49 2.59 27.19
N TYR A 324 1.74 2.24 28.45
CA TYR A 324 2.77 2.87 29.29
C TYR A 324 4.17 2.85 28.66
N SER A 325 4.56 1.70 28.09
CA SER A 325 5.88 1.48 27.48
C SER A 325 6.14 2.39 26.28
N ILE A 326 5.08 2.75 25.55
CA ILE A 326 5.15 3.66 24.40
C ILE A 326 5.44 5.09 24.88
N TYR A 327 4.70 5.59 25.88
CA TYR A 327 5.00 6.91 26.47
C TYR A 327 6.41 6.97 27.08
N GLU A 328 6.85 5.91 27.77
CA GLU A 328 8.20 5.85 28.33
C GLU A 328 9.27 5.92 27.23
N THR A 329 9.01 5.32 26.07
CA THR A 329 9.91 5.39 24.91
C THR A 329 9.98 6.81 24.36
N PHE A 330 8.85 7.50 24.22
CA PHE A 330 8.82 8.91 23.80
C PHE A 330 9.60 9.82 24.75
N GLU A 331 9.48 9.59 26.06
CA GLU A 331 10.09 10.40 27.10
C GLU A 331 11.61 10.26 27.19
N LYS A 332 12.19 9.19 26.63
CA LYS A 332 13.64 9.01 26.53
C LYS A 332 14.28 10.02 25.57
N ASP A 333 13.53 10.53 24.59
CA ASP A 333 14.04 11.55 23.66
C ASP A 333 14.05 12.93 24.32
N ARG A 334 15.19 13.27 24.93
CA ARG A 334 15.35 14.54 25.64
C ARG A 334 15.39 15.74 24.69
N VAL A 335 15.87 15.56 23.47
CA VAL A 335 16.06 16.64 22.49
C VAL A 335 14.71 17.23 22.11
N LYS A 336 13.71 16.37 21.80
CA LYS A 336 12.34 16.79 21.52
C LYS A 336 11.80 17.76 22.56
N TYR A 337 11.84 17.37 23.83
CA TYR A 337 11.27 18.18 24.92
C TYR A 337 12.07 19.45 25.24
N ILE A 338 13.38 19.46 24.99
CA ILE A 338 14.20 20.68 25.11
C ILE A 338 13.82 21.71 24.04
N LEU A 339 13.57 21.25 22.80
CA LEU A 339 13.11 22.13 21.72
C LEU A 339 11.72 22.72 22.04
N TYR A 340 10.79 21.92 22.54
CA TYR A 340 9.49 22.43 23.02
C TYR A 340 9.64 23.46 24.16
N GLU A 341 10.50 23.20 25.15
CA GLU A 341 10.79 24.15 26.23
C GLU A 341 11.33 25.48 25.68
N GLN A 342 12.25 25.41 24.71
CA GLN A 342 12.83 26.58 24.05
C GLN A 342 11.79 27.37 23.24
N ALA A 343 10.89 26.69 22.54
CA ALA A 343 9.80 27.31 21.78
C ALA A 343 8.84 28.06 22.71
N VAL A 344 8.38 27.42 23.80
CA VAL A 344 7.51 28.06 24.80
C VAL A 344 8.23 29.23 25.47
N TYR A 345 9.50 29.07 25.83
CA TYR A 345 10.31 30.15 26.43
C TYR A 345 10.36 31.40 25.53
N ARG A 346 10.64 31.21 24.23
CA ARG A 346 10.67 32.33 23.26
C ARG A 346 9.30 32.97 23.07
N ALA A 347 8.24 32.16 22.96
CA ALA A 347 6.88 32.66 22.84
C ALA A 347 6.45 33.50 24.06
N LEU A 348 6.86 33.09 25.27
CA LEU A 348 6.59 33.85 26.50
C LEU A 348 7.31 35.21 26.54
N LEU A 349 8.59 35.25 26.12
CA LEU A 349 9.37 36.48 26.08
C LEU A 349 8.82 37.47 25.05
N ASP A 350 8.42 36.99 23.88
CA ASP A 350 7.86 37.82 22.81
C ASP A 350 6.48 38.36 23.16
N ARG A 351 5.71 37.60 23.93
CA ARG A 351 4.35 37.97 24.30
C ARG A 351 4.31 38.96 25.47
N VAL A 352 5.04 38.68 26.53
CA VAL A 352 4.93 39.42 27.80
C VAL A 352 6.24 40.15 28.09
N PRO A 353 6.22 41.50 28.19
CA PRO A 353 7.42 42.26 28.53
C PRO A 353 7.92 41.92 29.94
N PRO A 354 9.21 42.22 30.25
CA PRO A 354 9.75 42.05 31.60
C PRO A 354 8.90 42.78 32.65
N ASP A 355 8.82 42.21 33.86
CA ASP A 355 8.14 42.79 35.02
C ASP A 355 6.61 43.03 34.89
N SER A 356 5.97 42.46 33.86
CA SER A 356 4.51 42.45 33.73
C SER A 356 3.84 41.45 34.67
N ASP A 357 2.68 41.85 35.21
CA ASP A 357 1.82 40.98 36.01
C ASP A 357 0.83 40.15 35.16
N GLU A 358 0.89 40.24 33.83
CA GLU A 358 0.05 39.45 32.92
C GLU A 358 0.30 37.94 33.10
N ILE A 359 -0.78 37.19 33.34
CA ILE A 359 -0.77 35.72 33.41
C ILE A 359 -1.03 35.18 32.01
N THR A 360 -0.07 34.45 31.44
CA THR A 360 -0.24 33.77 30.16
C THR A 360 -0.93 32.42 30.36
N VAL A 361 -2.03 32.18 29.66
CA VAL A 361 -2.74 30.89 29.68
C VAL A 361 -2.13 29.95 28.65
N ILE A 362 -1.58 28.82 29.10
CA ILE A 362 -1.03 27.78 28.24
C ILE A 362 -1.96 26.57 28.27
N VAL A 363 -2.37 26.07 27.11
CA VAL A 363 -3.08 24.78 26.99
C VAL A 363 -2.14 23.77 26.37
N VAL A 364 -1.90 22.65 27.06
CA VAL A 364 -1.21 21.48 26.51
C VAL A 364 -2.26 20.49 26.03
N ALA A 365 -2.41 20.39 24.70
CA ALA A 365 -3.38 19.56 24.01
C ALA A 365 -2.78 18.18 23.67
N GLY A 366 -3.31 17.12 24.28
CA GLY A 366 -2.70 15.78 24.23
C GLY A 366 -1.53 15.68 25.21
N ALA A 367 -1.79 15.89 26.50
CA ALA A 367 -0.74 16.02 27.51
C ALA A 367 0.04 14.72 27.79
N GLY A 368 -0.48 13.56 27.40
CA GLY A 368 0.11 12.26 27.69
C GLY A 368 0.32 12.09 29.20
N ARG A 369 1.55 11.73 29.59
CA ARG A 369 1.95 11.63 31.00
C ARG A 369 2.49 12.93 31.60
N GLY A 370 2.46 14.04 30.86
CA GLY A 370 2.82 15.37 31.33
C GLY A 370 4.24 15.92 31.05
N PRO A 371 5.08 15.36 30.15
CA PRO A 371 6.40 15.95 29.92
C PRO A 371 6.30 17.38 29.39
N LEU A 372 5.39 17.68 28.45
CA LEU A 372 5.20 19.03 27.91
C LEU A 372 4.61 20.02 28.92
N VAL A 373 3.76 19.55 29.84
CA VAL A 373 3.28 20.37 30.97
C VAL A 373 4.45 20.83 31.82
N THR A 374 5.32 19.89 32.21
CA THR A 374 6.52 20.17 33.00
C THR A 374 7.49 21.10 32.26
N ARG A 375 7.66 20.92 30.95
CA ARG A 375 8.52 21.79 30.13
C ARG A 375 7.97 23.19 29.98
N SER A 376 6.65 23.35 29.83
CA SER A 376 6.02 24.67 29.80
C SER A 376 6.21 25.44 31.12
N LEU A 377 6.10 24.77 32.27
CA LEU A 377 6.38 25.37 33.57
C LEU A 377 7.85 25.79 33.72
N LYS A 378 8.80 24.95 33.29
CA LYS A 378 10.24 25.29 33.29
C LYS A 378 10.56 26.45 32.36
N ALA A 379 9.94 26.49 31.19
CA ALA A 379 10.07 27.61 30.26
C ALA A 379 9.58 28.92 30.89
N ALA A 380 8.46 28.88 31.62
CA ALA A 380 7.92 30.04 32.33
C ALA A 380 8.81 30.51 33.48
N GLU A 381 9.32 29.58 34.29
CA GLU A 381 10.29 29.88 35.35
C GLU A 381 11.55 30.53 34.76
N LYS A 382 12.11 29.95 33.70
CA LYS A 382 13.29 30.48 33.00
C LYS A 382 13.03 31.85 32.37
N ALA A 383 11.83 32.08 31.84
CA ALA A 383 11.42 33.36 31.28
C ALA A 383 11.09 34.41 32.36
N ASN A 384 10.95 34.00 33.62
CA ASN A 384 10.39 34.80 34.70
C ASN A 384 9.04 35.41 34.29
N ARG A 385 8.09 34.57 33.86
CA ARG A 385 6.74 34.96 33.45
C ARG A 385 5.68 34.15 34.18
N LYS A 386 4.58 34.80 34.56
CA LYS A 386 3.46 34.15 35.24
C LYS A 386 2.64 33.38 34.21
N VAL A 387 2.34 32.12 34.51
CA VAL A 387 1.55 31.24 33.64
C VAL A 387 0.47 30.51 34.42
N ARG A 388 -0.60 30.15 33.72
CA ARG A 388 -1.59 29.17 34.16
C ARG A 388 -1.70 28.10 33.09
N VAL A 389 -1.51 26.83 33.47
CA VAL A 389 -1.42 25.73 32.51
C VAL A 389 -2.66 24.83 32.60
N TYR A 390 -3.25 24.50 31.46
CA TYR A 390 -4.26 23.46 31.32
C TYR A 390 -3.67 22.26 30.61
N ALA A 391 -3.83 21.06 31.15
CA ALA A 391 -3.39 19.81 30.54
C ALA A 391 -4.62 18.98 30.14
N VAL A 392 -4.86 18.84 28.84
CA VAL A 392 -6.02 18.13 28.30
C VAL A 392 -5.58 16.79 27.71
N GLU A 393 -6.21 15.70 28.15
CA GLU A 393 -5.88 14.34 27.73
C GLU A 393 -7.15 13.48 27.61
N LYS A 394 -7.23 12.67 26.54
CA LYS A 394 -8.38 11.81 26.24
C LYS A 394 -8.15 10.35 26.63
N ASN A 395 -6.90 9.91 26.79
CA ASN A 395 -6.55 8.59 27.27
C ASN A 395 -6.77 8.51 28.80
N PRO A 396 -7.74 7.72 29.29
CA PRO A 396 -8.07 7.66 30.71
C PRO A 396 -6.91 7.16 31.57
N ASN A 397 -6.02 6.33 31.01
CA ASN A 397 -4.89 5.77 31.75
C ASN A 397 -3.77 6.82 31.94
N ALA A 398 -3.47 7.58 30.89
CA ALA A 398 -2.51 8.68 30.96
C ALA A 398 -3.04 9.79 31.90
N PHE A 399 -4.35 10.03 31.89
CA PHE A 399 -5.00 10.99 32.79
C PHE A 399 -4.78 10.67 34.28
N VAL A 400 -4.79 9.39 34.68
CA VAL A 400 -4.44 8.99 36.06
C VAL A 400 -2.99 9.39 36.41
N THR A 401 -2.06 9.30 35.45
CA THR A 401 -0.69 9.78 35.65
C THR A 401 -0.66 11.30 35.86
N LEU A 402 -1.45 12.06 35.08
CA LEU A 402 -1.58 13.50 35.25
C LEU A 402 -2.19 13.90 36.61
N GLN A 403 -3.14 13.11 37.14
CA GLN A 403 -3.68 13.32 38.50
C GLN A 403 -2.59 13.21 39.57
N ASN A 404 -1.74 12.18 39.46
CA ASN A 404 -0.61 12.00 40.37
C ASN A 404 0.42 13.13 40.23
N MET A 405 0.75 13.53 38.99
CA MET A 405 1.66 14.64 38.72
C MET A 405 1.15 15.97 39.27
N LYS A 406 -0.16 16.25 39.13
CA LYS A 406 -0.77 17.44 39.74
C LYS A 406 -0.64 17.42 41.26
N ALA A 407 -0.97 16.30 41.90
CA ALA A 407 -0.94 16.18 43.36
C ALA A 407 0.47 16.23 43.96
N GLN A 408 1.49 15.77 43.23
CA GLN A 408 2.85 15.60 43.77
C GLN A 408 3.86 16.64 43.27
N VAL A 409 3.66 17.21 42.08
CA VAL A 409 4.69 17.99 41.38
C VAL A 409 4.20 19.38 40.98
N TRP A 410 3.02 19.50 40.38
CA TRP A 410 2.60 20.77 39.76
C TRP A 410 1.73 21.68 40.63
N ASP A 411 1.12 21.12 41.69
CA ASP A 411 0.25 21.84 42.61
C ASP A 411 -0.92 22.58 41.90
N ASP A 412 -1.34 23.74 42.40
CA ASP A 412 -2.42 24.55 41.85
C ASP A 412 -2.09 25.33 40.57
N ASN A 413 -0.84 25.28 40.08
CA ASN A 413 -0.45 25.96 38.83
C ASN A 413 -0.96 25.26 37.56
N VAL A 414 -1.40 24.00 37.67
CA VAL A 414 -1.89 23.18 36.56
C VAL A 414 -3.32 22.72 36.80
N THR A 415 -4.21 22.98 35.85
CA THR A 415 -5.56 22.39 35.80
C THR A 415 -5.56 21.24 34.80
N ILE A 416 -5.99 20.05 35.21
CA ILE A 416 -6.09 18.88 34.33
C ILE A 416 -7.53 18.71 33.84
N ALA A 417 -7.70 18.28 32.58
CA ALA A 417 -9.01 18.02 31.99
C ALA A 417 -9.03 16.68 31.23
N PHE A 418 -9.95 15.80 31.60
CA PHE A 418 -10.19 14.54 30.89
C PHE A 418 -11.19 14.80 29.76
N SER A 419 -10.69 14.97 28.53
CA SER A 419 -11.51 15.25 27.36
C SER A 419 -10.73 15.01 26.08
N ASP A 420 -11.46 14.69 25.02
CA ASP A 420 -10.99 14.96 23.66
C ASP A 420 -10.86 16.48 23.48
N ILE A 421 -9.70 16.94 23.00
CA ILE A 421 -9.42 18.37 22.80
C ILE A 421 -10.41 19.03 21.83
N ARG A 422 -10.94 18.27 20.86
CA ARG A 422 -11.93 18.76 19.88
C ARG A 422 -13.27 19.08 20.53
N ARG A 423 -13.58 18.42 21.65
CA ARG A 423 -14.87 18.52 22.36
C ARG A 423 -14.77 19.31 23.67
N TRP A 424 -13.57 19.66 24.11
CA TRP A 424 -13.37 20.34 25.38
C TRP A 424 -13.89 21.78 25.34
N ASN A 425 -14.65 22.16 26.36
CA ASN A 425 -15.10 23.53 26.58
C ASN A 425 -14.16 24.20 27.57
N ALA A 426 -13.21 24.98 27.04
CA ALA A 426 -12.22 25.65 27.87
C ALA A 426 -12.89 26.72 28.77
N PRO A 427 -12.52 26.80 30.06
CA PRO A 427 -13.07 27.81 30.97
C PRO A 427 -12.60 29.24 30.63
N GLU A 428 -11.51 29.36 29.88
CA GLU A 428 -10.98 30.62 29.34
C GLU A 428 -10.17 30.34 28.07
N LYS A 429 -9.90 31.37 27.27
CA LYS A 429 -9.09 31.21 26.05
C LYS A 429 -7.58 31.18 26.34
N ALA A 430 -6.88 30.31 25.61
CA ALA A 430 -5.43 30.15 25.64
C ALA A 430 -4.70 31.30 24.93
N ASP A 431 -3.55 31.67 25.47
CA ASP A 431 -2.57 32.53 24.82
C ASP A 431 -1.57 31.71 23.99
N ILE A 432 -1.22 30.52 24.49
CA ILE A 432 -0.33 29.56 23.82
C ILE A 432 -0.99 28.18 23.86
N LEU A 433 -1.17 27.56 22.71
CA LEU A 433 -1.57 26.17 22.55
C LEU A 433 -0.33 25.33 22.22
N VAL A 434 -0.02 24.33 23.04
CA VAL A 434 1.12 23.43 22.86
C VAL A 434 0.62 22.02 22.61
N SER A 435 1.10 21.36 21.58
CA SER A 435 0.75 19.97 21.24
C SER A 435 1.93 19.21 20.66
N GLU A 436 1.89 17.89 20.76
CA GLU A 436 2.80 16.97 20.08
C GLU A 436 1.95 15.78 19.63
N LEU A 437 1.41 15.91 18.42
CA LEU A 437 0.47 14.97 17.78
C LEU A 437 1.01 14.54 16.41
N LEU A 438 2.34 14.59 16.24
CA LEU A 438 2.99 14.40 14.95
C LEU A 438 3.40 12.94 14.77
N GLY A 439 3.04 12.38 13.63
CA GLY A 439 3.60 11.11 13.20
C GLY A 439 4.85 11.29 12.33
N SER A 440 5.43 10.17 11.88
CA SER A 440 6.61 10.15 10.99
C SER A 440 6.42 10.83 9.63
N PHE A 441 5.18 11.16 9.25
CA PHE A 441 4.85 11.93 8.06
C PHE A 441 4.22 13.29 8.40
N GLY A 442 4.41 13.77 9.64
CA GLY A 442 3.85 15.02 10.15
C GLY A 442 2.37 14.87 10.51
N ASP A 443 1.48 14.78 9.53
CA ASP A 443 0.03 14.79 9.72
C ASP A 443 -0.62 13.41 9.92
N ASN A 444 0.10 12.31 9.75
CA ASN A 444 -0.47 10.94 9.74
C ASN A 444 -1.03 10.45 11.10
N GLU A 445 -0.94 11.25 12.15
CA GLU A 445 -1.59 11.05 13.47
C GLU A 445 -2.75 12.04 13.72
N LEU A 446 -3.25 12.68 12.65
CA LEU A 446 -4.42 13.57 12.65
C LEU A 446 -4.24 14.85 13.48
N SER A 447 -3.00 15.35 13.56
CA SER A 447 -2.70 16.66 14.16
C SER A 447 -3.55 17.80 13.58
N PRO A 448 -3.76 17.93 12.24
CA PRO A 448 -4.57 19.01 11.68
C PRO A 448 -6.00 19.04 12.25
N GLU A 449 -6.73 17.93 12.18
CA GLU A 449 -8.11 17.82 12.65
C GLU A 449 -8.21 18.02 14.18
N CYS A 450 -7.22 17.55 14.91
CA CYS A 450 -7.10 17.74 16.35
C CYS A 450 -6.95 19.22 16.73
N LEU A 451 -6.04 19.95 16.05
CA LEU A 451 -5.75 21.34 16.36
C LEU A 451 -6.80 22.32 15.81
N ASP A 452 -7.42 22.00 14.68
CA ASP A 452 -8.57 22.73 14.16
C ASP A 452 -9.74 22.72 15.17
N GLY A 453 -10.04 21.56 15.75
CA GLY A 453 -11.04 21.45 16.82
C GLY A 453 -10.64 22.16 18.13
N ALA A 454 -9.33 22.27 18.40
CA ALA A 454 -8.79 22.96 19.56
C ALA A 454 -8.75 24.50 19.38
N GLN A 455 -8.71 24.99 18.14
CA GLN A 455 -8.51 26.40 17.84
C GLN A 455 -9.59 27.32 18.44
N LYS A 456 -10.82 26.83 18.65
CA LYS A 456 -11.93 27.60 19.24
C LYS A 456 -11.59 28.24 20.59
N PHE A 457 -10.73 27.59 21.38
CA PHE A 457 -10.28 28.10 22.67
C PHE A 457 -8.94 28.84 22.60
N LEU A 458 -8.37 29.09 21.43
CA LEU A 458 -7.22 29.98 21.26
C LEU A 458 -7.69 31.44 21.10
N LYS A 459 -6.95 32.40 21.68
CA LYS A 459 -7.21 33.83 21.45
C LYS A 459 -6.90 34.20 19.98
N PRO A 460 -7.49 35.28 19.42
CA PRO A 460 -7.20 35.70 18.04
C PRO A 460 -5.71 35.97 17.74
N ASN A 461 -4.96 36.46 18.74
CA ASN A 461 -3.51 36.66 18.70
C ASN A 461 -2.73 35.53 19.40
N GLY A 462 -3.38 34.40 19.65
CA GLY A 462 -2.77 33.25 20.31
C GLY A 462 -1.75 32.56 19.42
N ILE A 463 -0.82 31.86 20.06
CA ILE A 463 0.29 31.16 19.43
C ILE A 463 0.01 29.65 19.47
N SER A 464 0.18 28.94 18.36
CA SER A 464 0.25 27.48 18.36
C SER A 464 1.71 27.03 18.31
N ILE A 465 2.03 25.98 19.07
CA ILE A 465 3.31 25.27 19.06
C ILE A 465 2.97 23.77 18.93
N PRO A 466 3.18 23.15 17.76
CA PRO A 466 3.88 23.69 16.62
C PRO A 466 3.11 24.77 15.86
N SER A 467 3.86 25.65 15.19
CA SER A 467 3.30 26.66 14.28
C SER A 467 3.05 26.09 12.89
N SER A 468 3.90 25.16 12.43
CA SER A 468 3.69 24.48 11.15
C SER A 468 4.49 23.18 11.06
N TYR A 469 4.11 22.34 10.12
CA TYR A 469 4.86 21.15 9.76
C TYR A 469 4.63 20.77 8.31
N THR A 470 5.67 20.25 7.67
CA THR A 470 5.71 19.92 6.25
C THR A 470 6.11 18.48 6.07
N ALA A 471 5.30 17.73 5.32
CA ALA A 471 5.61 16.34 4.94
C ALA A 471 6.50 16.30 3.70
N TYR A 472 7.45 15.37 3.66
CA TYR A 472 8.40 15.16 2.57
C TYR A 472 8.41 13.72 2.13
N ILE A 473 8.65 13.50 0.83
CA ILE A 473 8.72 12.16 0.27
C ILE A 473 9.95 11.99 -0.63
N ALA A 474 10.54 10.79 -0.66
CA ALA A 474 11.66 10.43 -1.52
C ALA A 474 11.48 9.02 -2.12
N PRO A 475 11.80 8.80 -3.41
CA PRO A 475 11.75 7.47 -4.01
C PRO A 475 12.82 6.55 -3.38
N LEU A 476 12.41 5.35 -3.00
CA LEU A 476 13.24 4.40 -2.26
C LEU A 476 13.35 3.06 -3.00
N SER A 477 14.57 2.54 -3.06
CA SER A 477 14.84 1.18 -3.47
C SER A 477 15.23 0.33 -2.26
N SER A 478 14.43 -0.68 -1.93
CA SER A 478 14.80 -1.74 -0.99
C SER A 478 14.03 -3.00 -1.33
N ALA A 479 14.73 -4.01 -1.84
CA ALA A 479 14.13 -5.31 -2.11
C ALA A 479 13.71 -6.00 -0.81
N LYS A 480 14.50 -5.83 0.27
CA LYS A 480 14.21 -6.37 1.60
C LYS A 480 12.87 -5.88 2.14
N LEU A 481 12.67 -4.57 2.21
CA LEU A 481 11.43 -3.99 2.74
C LEU A 481 10.22 -4.33 1.88
N PHE A 482 10.39 -4.36 0.55
CA PHE A 482 9.32 -4.76 -0.36
C PHE A 482 8.89 -6.21 -0.14
N SER A 483 9.83 -7.14 -0.08
CA SER A 483 9.53 -8.55 0.17
C SER A 483 8.91 -8.76 1.56
N GLU A 484 9.41 -8.07 2.60
CA GLU A 484 8.82 -8.15 3.94
C GLU A 484 7.37 -7.63 3.96
N ALA A 485 7.11 -6.52 3.27
CA ALA A 485 5.77 -5.97 3.14
C ALA A 485 4.85 -6.91 2.33
N ALA A 486 5.35 -7.49 1.23
CA ALA A 486 4.55 -8.33 0.33
C ALA A 486 4.16 -9.69 0.94
N VAL A 487 4.99 -10.27 1.82
CA VAL A 487 4.73 -11.61 2.39
C VAL A 487 3.75 -11.55 3.57
N HIS A 488 3.83 -10.51 4.41
CA HIS A 488 3.15 -10.50 5.71
C HIS A 488 2.27 -9.29 5.96
N ARG A 489 2.22 -8.32 5.04
CA ARG A 489 1.65 -7.00 5.29
C ARG A 489 0.87 -6.47 4.07
N ASP A 490 0.20 -5.33 4.25
CA ASP A 490 -0.61 -4.69 3.23
C ASP A 490 0.23 -3.67 2.43
N LEU A 491 0.35 -3.86 1.12
CA LEU A 491 1.07 -2.93 0.22
C LEU A 491 0.32 -1.61 0.00
N GLU A 492 -0.91 -1.45 0.51
CA GLU A 492 -1.68 -0.20 0.51
C GLU A 492 -1.64 0.54 1.85
N MET A 493 -0.77 0.13 2.77
CA MET A 493 -0.56 0.80 4.06
C MET A 493 0.86 1.31 4.22
N PRO A 494 1.06 2.45 4.91
CA PRO A 494 2.39 2.90 5.28
C PRO A 494 2.94 2.14 6.51
N TYR A 495 4.26 2.09 6.63
CA TYR A 495 4.98 1.47 7.75
C TYR A 495 6.03 2.41 8.34
N VAL A 496 6.09 2.52 9.67
CA VAL A 496 7.23 3.17 10.34
C VAL A 496 8.40 2.19 10.36
N VAL A 497 9.58 2.63 9.90
CA VAL A 497 10.75 1.76 9.77
C VAL A 497 12.05 2.55 9.86
N MET A 498 13.02 2.02 10.59
CA MET A 498 14.37 2.56 10.57
C MET A 498 15.12 1.99 9.36
N PHE A 499 15.25 2.77 8.30
CA PHE A 499 15.95 2.35 7.08
C PHE A 499 17.42 1.99 7.35
N GLN A 500 17.82 0.82 6.88
CA GLN A 500 19.21 0.35 6.89
C GLN A 500 19.62 -0.21 5.53
N ALA A 501 18.97 -1.27 5.03
CA ALA A 501 19.25 -1.86 3.71
C ALA A 501 18.41 -1.20 2.61
N CYS A 502 18.64 0.09 2.38
CA CYS A 502 17.87 0.90 1.43
C CYS A 502 18.76 1.87 0.65
N ALA A 503 18.37 2.17 -0.59
CA ALA A 503 18.98 3.21 -1.41
C ALA A 503 17.94 4.29 -1.74
N GLN A 504 18.22 5.53 -1.35
CA GLN A 504 17.39 6.69 -1.71
C GLN A 504 17.74 7.13 -3.14
N LEU A 505 16.76 7.14 -4.03
CA LEU A 505 17.01 7.34 -5.47
C LEU A 505 17.03 8.82 -5.89
N ALA A 506 16.44 9.71 -5.09
CA ALA A 506 16.46 11.15 -5.27
C ALA A 506 16.26 11.86 -3.91
N SER A 507 16.71 13.11 -3.79
CA SER A 507 16.49 13.90 -2.56
C SER A 507 15.00 14.08 -2.24
N PRO A 508 14.61 14.13 -0.96
CA PRO A 508 13.22 14.30 -0.57
C PRO A 508 12.64 15.63 -1.08
N LYS A 509 11.36 15.60 -1.47
CA LYS A 509 10.60 16.78 -1.92
C LYS A 509 9.37 16.95 -1.04
N SER A 510 9.02 18.20 -0.74
CA SER A 510 7.84 18.53 0.06
C SER A 510 6.55 18.16 -0.68
N VAL A 511 5.57 17.60 0.03
CA VAL A 511 4.25 17.30 -0.52
C VAL A 511 3.20 18.33 -0.11
N TRP A 512 3.12 18.68 1.18
CA TRP A 512 2.18 19.67 1.73
C TRP A 512 2.62 20.15 3.11
N THR A 513 2.01 21.25 3.55
CA THR A 513 2.26 21.90 4.85
C THR A 513 0.93 22.20 5.54
N PHE A 514 0.91 22.07 6.86
CA PHE A 514 -0.16 22.56 7.72
C PHE A 514 0.38 23.66 8.64
N GLU A 515 -0.42 24.70 8.86
CA GLU A 515 -0.09 25.85 9.69
C GLU A 515 -1.15 26.05 10.77
N HIS A 516 -0.69 26.41 11.97
CA HIS A 516 -1.52 26.58 13.16
C HIS A 516 -1.19 27.92 13.85
N PRO A 517 -2.19 28.73 14.22
CA PRO A 517 -3.62 28.54 13.95
C PRO A 517 -3.98 28.72 12.47
N ASN A 518 -4.91 27.90 11.99
CA ASN A 518 -5.50 27.99 10.66
C ASN A 518 -6.53 29.13 10.60
N ARG A 519 -6.08 30.32 10.20
CA ARG A 519 -6.93 31.52 10.12
C ARG A 519 -7.91 31.53 8.93
N LEU A 520 -7.80 30.58 8.02
CA LEU A 520 -8.65 30.46 6.83
C LEU A 520 -9.77 29.43 7.02
N MET A 521 -9.81 28.76 8.18
CA MET A 521 -10.81 27.75 8.50
C MET A 521 -12.20 28.34 8.66
N THR A 522 -13.18 27.75 7.97
CA THR A 522 -14.60 28.08 8.15
C THR A 522 -15.14 27.40 9.40
N VAL A 523 -15.70 28.18 10.32
CA VAL A 523 -16.21 27.70 11.61
C VAL A 523 -17.68 28.02 11.82
N ASP A 524 -18.35 27.21 12.66
CA ASP A 524 -19.71 27.46 13.14
C ASP A 524 -19.76 28.58 14.20
N GLU A 525 -20.95 28.88 14.72
CA GLU A 525 -21.14 29.90 15.76
C GLU A 525 -20.40 29.58 17.07
N GLN A 526 -20.08 28.32 17.31
CA GLN A 526 -19.34 27.82 18.47
C GLN A 526 -17.82 27.74 18.21
N GLY A 527 -17.36 28.13 17.03
CA GLY A 527 -15.96 28.12 16.61
C GLY A 527 -15.44 26.74 16.20
N ASN A 528 -16.30 25.72 16.05
CA ASN A 528 -15.87 24.42 15.54
C ASN A 528 -15.74 24.46 14.01
N PRO A 529 -14.82 23.69 13.42
CA PRO A 529 -14.76 23.54 11.96
C PRO A 529 -16.09 23.03 11.42
N ILE A 530 -16.68 23.70 10.41
CA ILE A 530 -17.94 23.25 9.79
C ILE A 530 -17.72 21.91 9.07
N THR A 531 -16.56 21.75 8.43
CA THR A 531 -16.10 20.52 7.80
C THR A 531 -14.60 20.41 7.96
N ASN A 532 -14.03 19.21 7.74
CA ASN A 532 -12.57 19.02 7.67
C ASN A 532 -12.05 18.92 6.22
N TYR A 533 -12.85 19.29 5.21
CA TYR A 533 -12.43 19.20 3.81
C TYR A 533 -11.23 20.09 3.49
N HIS A 534 -11.02 21.18 4.22
CA HIS A 534 -9.85 22.05 4.07
C HIS A 534 -8.54 21.38 4.52
N ASN A 535 -8.57 20.19 5.13
CA ASN A 535 -7.38 19.38 5.43
C ASN A 535 -7.06 18.34 4.35
N VAL A 536 -7.98 18.08 3.42
CA VAL A 536 -7.71 17.22 2.25
C VAL A 536 -6.62 17.86 1.40
N ARG A 537 -5.61 17.07 1.03
CA ARG A 537 -4.48 17.53 0.21
C ARG A 537 -4.32 16.63 -1.00
N TYR A 538 -3.89 17.23 -2.10
CA TYR A 538 -3.42 16.52 -3.27
C TYR A 538 -2.09 17.16 -3.67
N SER A 539 -1.09 16.32 -3.90
CA SER A 539 0.22 16.76 -4.36
C SER A 539 0.69 15.88 -5.51
N LYS A 540 1.30 16.54 -6.49
CA LYS A 540 2.03 15.90 -7.58
C LYS A 540 3.49 16.30 -7.44
N VAL A 541 4.36 15.32 -7.26
CA VAL A 541 5.80 15.53 -7.12
C VAL A 541 6.52 14.77 -8.21
N THR A 542 7.38 15.47 -8.96
CA THR A 542 8.20 14.86 -10.01
C THR A 542 9.63 14.67 -9.50
N PHE A 543 10.21 13.49 -9.66
CA PHE A 543 11.61 13.22 -9.31
C PHE A 543 12.44 12.99 -10.57
N ASP A 544 13.51 13.76 -10.68
CA ASP A 544 14.55 13.57 -11.68
C ASP A 544 15.58 12.60 -11.12
N LEU A 545 15.65 11.42 -11.73
CA LEU A 545 16.56 10.39 -11.30
C LEU A 545 17.90 10.59 -11.98
N ALA A 546 18.97 10.60 -11.18
CA ALA A 546 20.32 10.66 -11.72
C ALA A 546 20.70 9.36 -12.45
N GLU A 547 20.10 8.23 -12.08
CA GLU A 547 20.50 6.91 -12.55
C GLU A 547 19.33 5.90 -12.56
N ASN A 548 19.46 4.84 -13.34
CA ASN A 548 18.48 3.75 -13.41
C ASN A 548 18.42 2.98 -12.09
N GLY A 549 17.24 2.51 -11.69
CA GLY A 549 17.02 1.75 -10.46
C GLY A 549 15.69 1.02 -10.47
N ILE A 550 15.40 0.24 -9.42
CA ILE A 550 14.06 -0.28 -9.18
C ILE A 550 13.42 0.51 -8.04
N LEU A 551 12.24 1.07 -8.28
CA LEU A 551 11.40 1.67 -7.26
C LEU A 551 10.61 0.59 -6.53
N HIS A 552 10.76 0.53 -5.22
CA HIS A 552 10.02 -0.40 -4.37
C HIS A 552 8.95 0.31 -3.53
N GLY A 553 9.11 1.61 -3.33
CA GLY A 553 8.23 2.44 -2.53
C GLY A 553 8.81 3.82 -2.34
N PHE A 554 8.24 4.54 -1.39
CA PHE A 554 8.66 5.89 -1.05
C PHE A 554 8.95 6.00 0.45
N ALA A 555 10.07 6.65 0.78
CA ALA A 555 10.36 7.09 2.13
C ALA A 555 9.64 8.41 2.42
N GLY A 556 9.05 8.53 3.60
CA GLY A 556 8.40 9.73 4.08
C GLY A 556 9.07 10.28 5.35
N TYR A 557 9.09 11.60 5.43
CA TYR A 557 9.72 12.37 6.50
C TYR A 557 8.86 13.60 6.83
N PHE A 558 9.25 14.35 7.86
CA PHE A 558 8.68 15.67 8.11
C PHE A 558 9.72 16.66 8.66
N ASP A 559 9.43 17.95 8.47
CA ASP A 559 9.96 19.06 9.26
C ASP A 559 8.83 19.70 10.06
N CYS A 560 9.17 20.27 11.20
CA CYS A 560 8.24 20.99 12.04
C CYS A 560 8.88 22.26 12.58
N VAL A 561 8.20 23.38 12.35
CA VAL A 561 8.50 24.65 13.00
C VAL A 561 7.69 24.71 14.29
N LEU A 562 8.38 24.67 15.43
CA LEU A 562 7.73 24.81 16.72
C LEU A 562 7.33 26.27 16.95
N TYR A 563 8.29 27.18 16.86
CA TYR A 563 8.09 28.62 17.01
C TYR A 563 9.26 29.39 16.40
N LYS A 564 9.00 30.17 15.34
CA LYS A 564 9.99 30.96 14.61
C LYS A 564 11.19 30.10 14.15
N ASP A 565 12.36 30.32 14.71
CA ASP A 565 13.61 29.60 14.39
C ASP A 565 13.85 28.34 15.24
N VAL A 566 12.90 27.97 16.11
CA VAL A 566 12.93 26.68 16.81
C VAL A 566 12.26 25.63 15.93
N GLU A 567 13.05 24.70 15.42
CA GLU A 567 12.62 23.66 14.48
C GLU A 567 13.02 22.26 14.96
N MET A 568 12.28 21.25 14.53
CA MET A 568 12.66 19.85 14.60
C MET A 568 12.43 19.15 13.26
N SER A 569 13.24 18.15 12.96
CA SER A 569 13.20 17.50 11.65
C SER A 569 13.69 16.06 11.72
N ILE A 570 13.03 15.18 10.96
CA ILE A 570 13.56 13.86 10.61
C ILE A 570 13.98 13.76 9.14
N HIS A 571 13.97 14.88 8.41
CA HIS A 571 14.51 14.96 7.06
C HIS A 571 15.99 14.56 7.08
N PRO A 572 16.45 13.64 6.20
CA PRO A 572 17.79 13.05 6.30
C PRO A 572 18.92 14.09 6.32
N GLU A 573 18.81 15.15 5.51
CA GLU A 573 19.83 16.22 5.41
C GLU A 573 19.75 17.26 6.54
N ARG A 574 18.62 17.38 7.23
CA ARG A 574 18.34 18.43 8.24
C ARG A 574 17.96 17.86 9.60
N HIS A 575 18.24 16.58 9.81
CA HIS A 575 17.80 15.83 10.98
C HIS A 575 18.28 16.48 12.28
N SER A 576 17.38 16.64 13.24
CA SER A 576 17.73 17.19 14.56
C SER A 576 18.72 16.27 15.27
N THR A 577 19.90 16.81 15.62
CA THR A 577 20.98 16.00 16.20
C THR A 577 20.56 15.42 17.55
N GLY A 578 20.69 14.10 17.71
CA GLY A 578 20.34 13.38 18.94
C GLY A 578 18.86 13.06 19.13
N MET A 579 17.98 13.47 18.21
CA MET A 579 16.56 13.11 18.23
C MET A 579 16.36 11.68 17.70
N PHE A 580 15.45 10.90 18.29
CA PHE A 580 15.18 9.51 17.88
C PHE A 580 13.72 9.06 18.10
N SER A 581 12.82 9.97 18.49
CA SER A 581 11.40 9.69 18.70
C SER A 581 10.69 9.12 17.47
N TRP A 582 11.12 9.51 16.27
CA TRP A 582 10.49 9.10 15.02
C TRP A 582 11.49 8.42 14.11
N PHE A 583 11.15 7.21 13.66
CA PHE A 583 11.74 6.65 12.45
C PHE A 583 10.98 7.18 11.22
N PRO A 584 11.61 7.18 10.04
CA PRO A 584 10.91 7.46 8.79
C PRO A 584 9.71 6.54 8.55
N ILE A 585 8.84 6.95 7.63
CA ILE A 585 7.72 6.13 7.15
C ILE A 585 8.03 5.57 5.75
N PHE A 586 7.51 4.39 5.42
CA PHE A 586 7.67 3.72 4.14
C PHE A 586 6.30 3.47 3.52
N PHE A 587 6.09 3.99 2.31
CA PHE A 587 4.92 3.73 1.48
C PHE A 587 5.30 2.73 0.39
N PRO A 588 5.01 1.42 0.57
CA PRO A 588 5.29 0.42 -0.45
C PRO A 588 4.45 0.65 -1.71
N LEU A 589 4.95 0.15 -2.84
CA LEU A 589 4.14 -0.02 -4.05
C LEU A 589 3.54 -1.43 -4.10
N LYS A 590 2.42 -1.59 -4.82
CA LYS A 590 1.88 -2.92 -5.13
C LYS A 590 2.80 -3.72 -6.04
N GLU A 591 3.43 -3.04 -6.98
CA GLU A 591 4.33 -3.60 -7.98
C GLU A 591 5.59 -2.74 -8.05
N THR A 592 6.74 -3.38 -8.22
CA THR A 592 8.01 -2.68 -8.39
C THR A 592 8.07 -2.01 -9.76
N VAL A 593 8.64 -0.80 -9.84
CA VAL A 593 8.77 -0.07 -11.11
C VAL A 593 10.23 -0.02 -11.53
N ASP A 594 10.53 -0.52 -12.72
CA ASP A 594 11.85 -0.33 -13.35
C ASP A 594 11.97 1.11 -13.88
N LEU A 595 12.99 1.82 -13.39
CA LEU A 595 13.23 3.23 -13.67
C LEU A 595 14.22 3.45 -14.82
N SER A 596 14.41 2.45 -15.68
CA SER A 596 15.32 2.56 -16.82
C SER A 596 14.94 3.64 -17.85
N VAL A 597 13.74 4.24 -17.77
CA VAL A 597 13.32 5.35 -18.63
C VAL A 597 12.25 6.24 -17.95
N LYS A 598 12.49 7.57 -17.93
CA LYS A 598 11.58 8.71 -17.60
C LYS A 598 11.59 9.22 -16.13
N PRO A 599 11.31 10.53 -15.91
CA PRO A 599 11.07 11.08 -14.58
C PRO A 599 9.85 10.43 -13.92
N ILE A 600 9.92 10.22 -12.61
CA ILE A 600 8.81 9.66 -11.83
C ILE A 600 7.86 10.79 -11.47
N GLU A 601 6.59 10.66 -11.82
CA GLU A 601 5.52 11.49 -11.26
C GLU A 601 4.81 10.71 -10.17
N TYR A 602 4.90 11.17 -8.93
CA TYR A 602 4.20 10.60 -7.80
C TYR A 602 3.02 11.47 -7.42
N TYR A 603 1.87 10.81 -7.25
CA TYR A 603 0.61 11.43 -6.86
C TYR A 603 0.22 10.93 -5.49
N ILE A 604 0.06 11.84 -4.54
CA ILE A 604 -0.39 11.51 -3.20
C ILE A 604 -1.57 12.37 -2.81
N ARG A 605 -2.53 11.75 -2.14
CA ARG A 605 -3.72 12.42 -1.63
C ARG A 605 -3.90 12.07 -0.16
N ALA A 606 -3.90 13.09 0.70
CA ALA A 606 -4.41 12.96 2.06
C ALA A 606 -5.93 13.07 1.99
N LYS A 607 -6.64 12.09 2.56
CA LYS A 607 -8.10 12.08 2.66
C LYS A 607 -8.48 12.20 4.12
N ASN A 608 -9.54 12.94 4.42
CA ASN A 608 -10.02 13.14 5.78
C ASN A 608 -10.70 11.88 6.35
N GLU A 609 -10.90 11.88 7.67
CA GLU A 609 -11.62 10.83 8.39
C GLU A 609 -13.05 10.66 7.85
N GLU A 610 -13.74 11.74 7.46
CA GLU A 610 -15.08 11.69 6.86
C GLU A 610 -15.13 10.91 5.53
N GLU A 611 -14.16 11.03 4.61
CA GLU A 611 -14.11 10.21 3.38
C GLU A 611 -13.78 8.72 3.69
N ARG A 612 -13.01 8.46 4.76
CA ARG A 612 -12.62 7.10 5.19
C ARG A 612 -13.74 6.40 5.96
N GLU A 613 -14.41 7.14 6.85
CA GLU A 613 -15.65 6.79 7.53
C GLU A 613 -16.78 6.64 6.53
N THR A 614 -16.93 7.49 5.51
CA THR A 614 -17.95 7.27 4.47
C THR A 614 -17.75 5.91 3.80
N ARG A 615 -16.51 5.49 3.50
CA ARG A 615 -16.23 4.13 2.98
C ARG A 615 -16.42 2.99 3.98
N ALA A 616 -16.22 3.21 5.29
CA ALA A 616 -16.33 2.17 6.34
C ALA A 616 -17.74 2.09 6.98
N ILE A 617 -18.45 3.20 7.04
CA ILE A 617 -19.80 3.39 7.58
C ILE A 617 -20.86 3.06 6.50
N MET A 618 -20.59 3.30 5.21
CA MET A 618 -21.53 2.93 4.13
C MET A 618 -22.01 1.47 4.24
N PRO A 619 -21.14 0.47 4.46
CA PRO A 619 -21.58 -0.89 4.76
C PRO A 619 -22.46 -0.97 6.01
N ALA A 620 -22.12 -0.30 7.11
CA ALA A 620 -22.86 -0.38 8.37
C ALA A 620 -24.27 0.24 8.29
N ILE A 621 -24.42 1.40 7.63
CA ILE A 621 -25.71 2.09 7.40
C ILE A 621 -26.63 1.27 6.49
N ALA A 622 -26.03 0.53 5.55
CA ALA A 622 -26.73 -0.31 4.58
C ALA A 622 -27.09 -1.70 5.13
N VAL A 623 -26.93 -1.99 6.43
CA VAL A 623 -27.37 -3.27 7.00
C VAL A 623 -28.90 -3.23 7.19
N PRO A 624 -29.66 -4.14 6.58
CA PRO A 624 -31.09 -4.21 6.80
C PRO A 624 -31.41 -4.64 8.22
N THR A 625 -32.43 -4.01 8.80
CA THR A 625 -32.98 -4.39 10.11
C THR A 625 -33.81 -5.67 10.01
N PHE A 626 -34.09 -6.28 11.16
CA PHE A 626 -34.96 -7.45 11.19
C PHE A 626 -36.35 -7.17 10.60
N ASP A 627 -36.93 -6.00 10.90
CA ASP A 627 -38.25 -5.62 10.43
C ASP A 627 -38.27 -5.37 8.92
N GLU A 628 -37.22 -4.71 8.38
CA GLU A 628 -37.04 -4.52 6.94
C GLU A 628 -36.96 -5.87 6.22
N LEU A 629 -36.25 -6.86 6.78
CA LEU A 629 -36.20 -8.21 6.19
C LEU A 629 -37.57 -8.86 6.16
N GLN A 630 -38.45 -8.62 7.14
CA GLN A 630 -39.79 -9.23 7.16
C GLN A 630 -40.82 -8.46 6.32
N ASN A 631 -40.62 -7.15 6.13
CA ASN A 631 -41.53 -6.29 5.41
C ASN A 631 -40.84 -5.57 4.25
N VAL A 632 -41.16 -6.01 3.03
CA VAL A 632 -40.60 -5.44 1.80
C VAL A 632 -40.95 -3.96 1.64
N GLU A 633 -42.10 -3.48 2.12
CA GLU A 633 -42.48 -2.07 2.07
C GLU A 633 -41.53 -1.20 2.91
N LEU A 634 -41.15 -1.68 4.10
CA LEU A 634 -40.13 -1.02 4.92
C LEU A 634 -38.76 -1.05 4.22
N ALA A 635 -38.43 -2.16 3.56
CA ALA A 635 -37.18 -2.25 2.82
C ALA A 635 -37.13 -1.28 1.61
N LEU A 636 -38.25 -1.08 0.90
CA LEU A 636 -38.33 -0.12 -0.20
C LEU A 636 -38.30 1.33 0.30
N THR A 637 -38.97 1.60 1.42
CA THR A 637 -38.91 2.90 2.10
C THR A 637 -37.49 3.22 2.53
N ARG A 638 -36.77 2.23 3.09
CA ARG A 638 -35.36 2.36 3.45
C ARG A 638 -34.49 2.59 2.22
N LEU A 639 -34.73 1.85 1.14
CA LEU A 639 -34.01 2.01 -0.12
C LEU A 639 -34.15 3.43 -0.68
N TRP A 640 -35.35 4.02 -0.59
CA TRP A 640 -35.60 5.43 -0.96
C TRP A 640 -34.80 6.40 -0.09
N GLN A 641 -34.72 6.17 1.23
CA GLN A 641 -33.93 7.00 2.13
C GLN A 641 -32.41 6.91 1.87
N LEU A 642 -31.94 5.75 1.38
CA LEU A 642 -30.53 5.52 1.07
C LEU A 642 -30.10 6.09 -0.29
N ASP A 643 -31.02 6.53 -1.13
CA ASP A 643 -30.72 7.18 -2.40
C ASP A 643 -30.26 8.63 -2.18
N THR A 644 -29.01 8.79 -1.75
CA THR A 644 -28.39 10.09 -1.45
C THR A 644 -28.08 10.93 -2.68
N ASN A 645 -28.06 10.32 -3.87
CA ASN A 645 -27.79 11.01 -5.13
C ASN A 645 -29.09 11.39 -5.86
N ARG A 646 -30.26 11.15 -5.26
CA ARG A 646 -31.55 11.62 -5.78
C ARG A 646 -31.55 13.14 -5.95
N LEU A 647 -32.16 13.60 -7.03
CA LEU A 647 -32.32 15.01 -7.33
C LEU A 647 -33.52 15.62 -6.60
N THR A 648 -33.30 16.78 -5.99
CA THR A 648 -34.37 17.64 -5.44
C THR A 648 -35.07 18.42 -6.54
N ALA A 649 -36.39 18.30 -6.64
CA ALA A 649 -37.19 19.11 -7.57
C ALA A 649 -37.12 20.61 -7.23
N GLY A 650 -37.16 21.47 -8.25
CA GLY A 650 -37.06 22.93 -8.11
C GLY A 650 -35.62 23.45 -7.98
N GLU A 651 -34.72 22.65 -7.40
CA GLU A 651 -33.28 22.91 -7.27
C GLU A 651 -32.49 22.29 -8.42
N HIS A 652 -32.57 20.98 -8.59
CA HIS A 652 -31.79 20.23 -9.57
C HIS A 652 -32.52 20.03 -10.89
N TYR A 653 -33.85 20.07 -10.91
CA TYR A 653 -34.63 19.97 -12.14
C TYR A 653 -35.98 20.70 -12.02
N LYS A 654 -36.57 21.07 -13.17
CA LYS A 654 -37.94 21.60 -13.27
C LYS A 654 -38.66 20.98 -14.45
N ILE A 655 -39.83 20.39 -14.19
CA ILE A 655 -40.66 19.76 -15.21
C ILE A 655 -41.90 20.62 -15.55
N ASN A 656 -42.36 20.46 -16.78
CA ASN A 656 -43.58 21.04 -17.30
C ASN A 656 -44.72 20.01 -17.29
N VAL A 657 -45.53 20.10 -16.25
CA VAL A 657 -46.72 19.28 -16.00
C VAL A 657 -48.00 19.90 -16.58
N GLY A 658 -47.89 20.97 -17.37
CA GLY A 658 -49.03 21.71 -17.92
C GLY A 658 -49.84 20.94 -18.98
N THR A 659 -51.13 21.29 -19.06
CA THR A 659 -52.09 20.75 -20.05
C THR A 659 -52.09 21.51 -21.39
N SER A 660 -51.33 22.61 -21.51
CA SER A 660 -51.31 23.44 -22.72
C SER A 660 -50.42 22.81 -23.80
N ARG A 661 -50.95 22.71 -25.03
CA ARG A 661 -50.27 22.14 -26.21
C ARG A 661 -49.06 22.96 -26.72
N GLU A 662 -48.67 24.01 -26.02
CA GLU A 662 -47.69 25.00 -26.49
C GLU A 662 -46.25 24.64 -26.14
N SER A 663 -46.00 23.92 -25.04
CA SER A 663 -44.66 23.44 -24.70
C SER A 663 -44.53 21.93 -25.00
N ARG A 664 -43.66 21.61 -25.96
CA ARG A 664 -43.36 20.22 -26.40
C ARG A 664 -42.25 19.56 -25.61
N ARG A 665 -41.86 20.15 -24.46
CA ARG A 665 -40.81 19.62 -23.59
C ARG A 665 -41.33 19.34 -22.18
N LEU A 666 -40.92 18.20 -21.62
CA LEU A 666 -41.14 17.83 -20.23
C LEU A 666 -40.14 18.54 -19.34
N PHE A 667 -38.83 18.47 -19.63
CA PHE A 667 -37.83 19.14 -18.82
C PHE A 667 -37.60 20.56 -19.32
N THR A 668 -37.89 21.53 -18.46
CA THR A 668 -37.55 22.94 -18.70
C THR A 668 -36.15 23.27 -18.21
N TYR A 669 -35.67 22.52 -17.22
CA TYR A 669 -34.34 22.67 -16.63
C TYR A 669 -33.93 21.35 -15.96
N VAL A 670 -32.66 20.98 -16.13
CA VAL A 670 -31.93 20.00 -15.33
C VAL A 670 -30.54 20.59 -15.10
N ASP A 671 -30.02 20.52 -13.88
CA ASP A 671 -28.63 20.90 -13.59
C ASP A 671 -27.69 19.90 -14.25
N GLU A 672 -26.96 20.34 -15.28
CA GLU A 672 -26.03 19.47 -16.01
C GLU A 672 -24.87 18.95 -15.14
N ASN A 673 -24.57 19.60 -14.00
CA ASN A 673 -23.51 19.15 -13.10
C ASN A 673 -23.81 17.78 -12.48
N VAL A 674 -25.08 17.36 -12.41
CA VAL A 674 -25.45 16.04 -11.88
C VAL A 674 -24.87 14.91 -12.73
N PHE A 675 -24.63 15.14 -14.03
CA PHE A 675 -23.99 14.17 -14.92
C PHE A 675 -22.48 14.05 -14.71
N ASN A 676 -21.88 14.81 -13.80
CA ASN A 676 -20.51 14.60 -13.33
C ASN A 676 -20.44 13.55 -12.20
N LEU A 677 -21.56 13.18 -11.59
CA LEU A 677 -21.62 12.13 -10.58
C LEU A 677 -21.28 10.76 -11.23
N PRO A 678 -20.51 9.88 -10.56
CA PRO A 678 -20.01 8.66 -11.18
C PRO A 678 -21.08 7.75 -11.79
N THR A 679 -22.18 7.52 -11.07
CA THR A 679 -23.26 6.64 -11.55
C THR A 679 -24.07 7.28 -12.68
N TYR A 680 -24.36 8.58 -12.61
CA TYR A 680 -25.04 9.32 -13.68
C TYR A 680 -24.23 9.37 -14.96
N LYS A 681 -22.92 9.62 -14.83
CA LYS A 681 -21.99 9.61 -15.97
C LYS A 681 -21.95 8.24 -16.62
N ALA A 682 -21.65 7.20 -15.84
CA ALA A 682 -21.56 5.84 -16.34
C ALA A 682 -22.89 5.35 -16.93
N PHE A 683 -24.04 5.76 -16.37
CA PHE A 683 -25.35 5.44 -16.93
C PHE A 683 -25.60 6.15 -18.26
N LYS A 684 -25.21 7.42 -18.39
CA LYS A 684 -25.35 8.19 -19.64
C LYS A 684 -24.50 7.61 -20.76
N ASP A 685 -23.29 7.14 -20.44
CA ASP A 685 -22.38 6.44 -21.36
C ASP A 685 -22.94 5.07 -21.81
N LEU A 686 -24.02 4.54 -21.20
CA LEU A 686 -24.70 3.34 -21.69
C LEU A 686 -25.81 3.66 -22.71
N LEU A 687 -26.30 4.90 -22.76
CA LEU A 687 -27.51 5.23 -23.52
C LEU A 687 -27.30 5.31 -25.03
N ASP A 688 -26.06 5.47 -25.50
CA ASP A 688 -25.70 5.55 -26.93
C ASP A 688 -25.34 4.19 -27.56
N ASN A 689 -25.30 3.12 -26.76
CA ASN A 689 -24.87 1.79 -27.20
C ASN A 689 -25.93 0.95 -27.93
N TYR A 690 -27.20 1.36 -27.94
CA TYR A 690 -28.32 0.49 -28.36
C TYR A 690 -29.09 1.00 -29.59
N ILE A 691 -29.59 0.07 -30.39
CA ILE A 691 -30.42 0.33 -31.58
C ILE A 691 -31.90 0.17 -31.21
N PRO A 692 -32.73 1.23 -31.20
CA PRO A 692 -34.10 1.13 -30.68
C PRO A 692 -35.10 0.26 -31.47
N GLN A 693 -34.70 -0.42 -32.55
CA GLN A 693 -35.57 -1.27 -33.36
C GLN A 693 -35.41 -2.74 -32.98
N VAL A 694 -36.48 -3.36 -32.46
CA VAL A 694 -36.48 -4.78 -32.08
C VAL A 694 -36.25 -5.69 -33.29
N GLY A 695 -35.46 -6.76 -33.10
CA GLY A 695 -35.19 -7.77 -34.12
C GLY A 695 -33.99 -7.50 -35.04
N ILE A 696 -33.23 -6.42 -34.78
CA ILE A 696 -31.90 -6.18 -35.37
C ILE A 696 -30.86 -6.68 -34.37
N ARG A 697 -29.95 -7.55 -34.80
CA ARG A 697 -28.88 -8.05 -33.94
C ARG A 697 -27.88 -6.93 -33.65
N GLU A 698 -27.68 -6.63 -32.37
CA GLU A 698 -26.66 -5.69 -31.92
C GLU A 698 -25.26 -6.33 -31.97
N LYS A 699 -24.24 -5.52 -32.27
CA LYS A 699 -22.84 -5.95 -32.24
C LYS A 699 -22.18 -5.34 -31.01
N VAL A 700 -22.17 -6.10 -29.93
CA VAL A 700 -21.47 -5.69 -28.71
C VAL A 700 -19.97 -5.58 -28.98
N ASP A 701 -19.42 -4.39 -28.78
CA ASP A 701 -17.98 -4.13 -28.92
C ASP A 701 -17.25 -4.10 -27.57
N ALA A 702 -15.92 -3.97 -27.60
CA ALA A 702 -15.10 -3.96 -26.39
C ALA A 702 -15.26 -2.70 -25.53
N ASN A 703 -15.82 -1.63 -26.09
CA ASN A 703 -16.13 -0.40 -25.38
C ASN A 703 -17.43 -0.55 -24.58
N GLU A 704 -18.47 -1.10 -25.19
CA GLU A 704 -19.76 -1.37 -24.54
C GLU A 704 -19.60 -2.28 -23.31
N LEU A 705 -18.81 -3.36 -23.44
CA LEU A 705 -18.48 -4.24 -22.30
C LEU A 705 -17.75 -3.51 -21.17
N ARG A 706 -16.93 -2.50 -21.51
CA ARG A 706 -16.20 -1.69 -20.52
C ARG A 706 -17.14 -0.73 -19.81
N GLU A 707 -18.10 -0.15 -20.53
CA GLU A 707 -19.12 0.75 -19.97
C GLU A 707 -20.07 -0.01 -19.04
N ASN A 708 -20.52 -1.22 -19.42
CA ASN A 708 -21.30 -2.10 -18.54
C ASN A 708 -20.54 -2.40 -17.24
N ALA A 709 -19.28 -2.82 -17.35
CA ALA A 709 -18.44 -3.13 -16.20
C ALA A 709 -18.18 -1.89 -15.31
N LEU A 710 -18.02 -0.71 -15.92
CA LEU A 710 -17.85 0.55 -15.20
C LEU A 710 -19.14 0.92 -14.44
N PHE A 711 -20.30 0.87 -15.10
CA PHE A 711 -21.58 1.17 -14.46
C PHE A 711 -21.86 0.24 -13.28
N ILE A 712 -21.70 -1.08 -13.45
CA ILE A 712 -21.86 -2.04 -12.35
C ILE A 712 -20.90 -1.72 -11.21
N LYS A 713 -19.64 -1.40 -11.52
CA LYS A 713 -18.64 -1.04 -10.50
C LYS A 713 -19.06 0.21 -9.71
N GLU A 714 -19.52 1.26 -10.39
CA GLU A 714 -19.93 2.51 -9.72
C GLU A 714 -21.20 2.30 -8.89
N VAL A 715 -22.23 1.64 -9.44
CA VAL A 715 -23.48 1.32 -8.72
C VAL A 715 -23.21 0.41 -7.52
N MET A 716 -22.34 -0.58 -7.64
CA MET A 716 -22.01 -1.49 -6.54
C MET A 716 -21.46 -0.77 -5.31
N ASN A 717 -20.91 0.44 -5.45
CA ASN A 717 -20.33 1.21 -4.36
C ASN A 717 -21.31 2.24 -3.75
N THR A 718 -22.58 2.25 -4.15
CA THR A 718 -23.60 3.14 -3.58
C THR A 718 -24.35 2.49 -2.42
N LEU A 719 -24.93 3.32 -1.54
CA LEU A 719 -25.74 2.85 -0.42
C LEU A 719 -26.94 1.97 -0.85
N PRO A 720 -27.72 2.32 -1.91
CA PRO A 720 -28.81 1.48 -2.37
C PRO A 720 -28.37 0.06 -2.74
N MET A 721 -27.29 -0.10 -3.51
CA MET A 721 -26.85 -1.42 -3.95
C MET A 721 -26.18 -2.21 -2.83
N LEU A 722 -25.43 -1.56 -1.94
CA LEU A 722 -24.87 -2.19 -0.74
C LEU A 722 -25.99 -2.76 0.15
N TYR A 723 -27.09 -2.02 0.31
CA TYR A 723 -28.25 -2.46 1.09
C TYR A 723 -28.94 -3.65 0.44
N VAL A 724 -29.22 -3.58 -0.87
CA VAL A 724 -29.86 -4.67 -1.61
C VAL A 724 -29.00 -5.93 -1.60
N HIS A 725 -27.68 -5.82 -1.77
CA HIS A 725 -26.77 -6.96 -1.69
C HIS A 725 -26.87 -7.64 -0.31
N LYS A 726 -26.78 -6.87 0.78
CA LYS A 726 -26.89 -7.41 2.15
C LYS A 726 -28.25 -8.03 2.42
N TYR A 727 -29.33 -7.37 2.00
CA TYR A 727 -30.69 -7.87 2.13
C TYR A 727 -30.85 -9.23 1.44
N LEU A 728 -30.42 -9.34 0.18
CA LEU A 728 -30.55 -10.56 -0.59
C LEU A 728 -29.64 -11.68 -0.07
N VAL A 729 -28.44 -11.36 0.44
CA VAL A 729 -27.55 -12.33 1.11
C VAL A 729 -28.22 -12.89 2.37
N GLN A 730 -28.79 -12.05 3.23
CA GLN A 730 -29.49 -12.50 4.43
C GLN A 730 -30.78 -13.28 4.12
N LYS A 731 -31.41 -13.03 2.96
CA LYS A 731 -32.51 -13.84 2.42
C LYS A 731 -32.05 -15.10 1.68
N GLY A 732 -30.75 -15.36 1.57
CA GLY A 732 -30.18 -16.52 0.88
C GLY A 732 -30.46 -16.53 -0.63
N LYS A 733 -30.65 -15.36 -1.24
CA LYS A 733 -31.01 -15.21 -2.66
C LYS A 733 -29.80 -14.99 -3.58
N VAL A 734 -28.70 -14.45 -3.06
CA VAL A 734 -27.48 -14.11 -3.82
C VAL A 734 -26.23 -14.42 -2.99
N PRO A 735 -25.06 -14.63 -3.61
CA PRO A 735 -23.80 -14.89 -2.91
C PRO A 735 -23.32 -13.70 -2.07
N ALA A 736 -22.68 -14.00 -0.94
CA ALA A 736 -22.04 -12.99 -0.09
C ALA A 736 -20.80 -12.34 -0.74
N ASP A 737 -20.14 -13.04 -1.68
CA ASP A 737 -19.02 -12.49 -2.43
C ASP A 737 -19.50 -11.40 -3.40
N ARG A 738 -18.98 -10.17 -3.23
CA ARG A 738 -19.39 -9.01 -4.05
C ARG A 738 -18.99 -9.15 -5.51
N LYS A 739 -17.89 -9.85 -5.82
CA LYS A 739 -17.48 -10.10 -7.21
C LYS A 739 -18.45 -11.06 -7.91
N ALA A 740 -18.90 -12.10 -7.21
CA ALA A 740 -19.94 -13.01 -7.70
C ALA A 740 -21.28 -12.29 -7.87
N PHE A 741 -21.66 -11.41 -6.95
CA PHE A 741 -22.87 -10.60 -7.10
C PHE A 741 -22.78 -9.64 -8.30
N ALA A 742 -21.64 -8.98 -8.51
CA ALA A 742 -21.44 -8.14 -9.71
C ALA A 742 -21.60 -8.92 -11.02
N ARG A 743 -21.11 -10.18 -11.09
CA ARG A 743 -21.34 -11.06 -12.24
C ARG A 743 -22.81 -11.41 -12.45
N LEU A 744 -23.57 -11.59 -11.35
CA LEU A 744 -25.02 -11.81 -11.45
C LEU A 744 -25.77 -10.57 -11.94
N LEU A 745 -25.32 -9.37 -11.54
CA LEU A 745 -25.90 -8.12 -12.06
C LEU A 745 -25.64 -7.97 -13.55
N ASP A 746 -24.42 -8.27 -14.00
CA ASP A 746 -24.06 -8.29 -15.42
C ASP A 746 -24.96 -9.25 -16.21
N ASP A 747 -25.11 -10.47 -15.70
CA ASP A 747 -25.93 -11.52 -16.29
C ASP A 747 -27.43 -11.18 -16.35
N VAL A 748 -28.00 -10.59 -15.29
CA VAL A 748 -29.43 -10.28 -15.23
C VAL A 748 -29.78 -9.04 -16.08
N TRP A 749 -28.91 -8.03 -16.09
CA TRP A 749 -29.21 -6.74 -16.70
C TRP A 749 -28.70 -6.59 -18.13
N PHE A 750 -27.50 -7.09 -18.42
CA PHE A 750 -26.77 -6.81 -19.66
C PHE A 750 -26.61 -8.02 -20.59
N GLU A 751 -26.85 -9.26 -20.12
CA GLU A 751 -26.81 -10.42 -21.01
C GLU A 751 -27.93 -10.30 -22.09
N MET A 752 -27.52 -10.39 -23.36
CA MET A 752 -28.42 -10.29 -24.50
C MET A 752 -29.26 -11.57 -24.68
N TYR A 753 -30.56 -11.41 -24.85
CA TYR A 753 -31.49 -12.51 -25.14
C TYR A 753 -32.45 -12.16 -26.28
N ARG A 754 -33.26 -13.15 -26.71
CA ARG A 754 -34.17 -13.01 -27.85
C ARG A 754 -35.56 -12.51 -27.43
N ARG A 755 -36.04 -11.42 -28.03
CA ARG A 755 -37.44 -10.92 -27.90
C ARG A 755 -38.24 -11.05 -29.19
N ALA A 756 -37.71 -10.71 -30.36
CA ALA A 756 -38.30 -10.99 -31.69
C ALA A 756 -37.20 -11.34 -32.73
N GLY A 757 -37.55 -11.68 -33.98
CA GLY A 757 -36.54 -11.82 -35.07
C GLY A 757 -35.44 -12.88 -34.84
N ALA A 758 -34.22 -12.66 -35.36
CA ALA A 758 -33.04 -13.55 -35.17
C ALA A 758 -32.35 -13.25 -33.82
N GLY A 759 -31.85 -14.27 -33.11
CA GLY A 759 -31.47 -14.15 -31.69
C GLY A 759 -30.37 -13.14 -31.33
N GLY A 760 -30.50 -12.56 -30.11
CA GLY A 760 -29.57 -11.59 -29.53
C GLY A 760 -29.93 -10.14 -29.87
N ASP A 761 -31.17 -9.74 -29.61
CA ASP A 761 -31.76 -8.47 -30.07
C ASP A 761 -32.25 -7.55 -28.94
N SER A 762 -32.07 -7.92 -27.66
CA SER A 762 -32.47 -7.09 -26.51
C SER A 762 -31.80 -7.51 -25.20
N SER A 763 -31.68 -6.59 -24.24
CA SER A 763 -31.32 -6.86 -22.83
C SER A 763 -32.38 -6.33 -21.85
N ALA A 764 -32.27 -6.70 -20.57
CA ALA A 764 -33.17 -6.15 -19.54
C ALA A 764 -32.93 -4.65 -19.32
N PHE A 765 -31.65 -4.23 -19.34
CA PHE A 765 -31.27 -2.82 -19.23
C PHE A 765 -31.88 -1.99 -20.36
N GLU A 766 -31.67 -2.42 -21.60
CA GLU A 766 -32.21 -1.74 -22.79
C GLU A 766 -33.74 -1.60 -22.70
N HIS A 767 -34.44 -2.69 -22.40
CA HIS A 767 -35.88 -2.65 -22.36
C HIS A 767 -36.42 -1.75 -21.24
N VAL A 768 -35.86 -1.82 -20.03
CA VAL A 768 -36.36 -1.05 -18.88
C VAL A 768 -36.02 0.44 -19.01
N PHE A 769 -34.76 0.75 -19.35
CA PHE A 769 -34.23 2.11 -19.28
C PHE A 769 -34.23 2.86 -20.63
N LEU A 770 -34.01 2.18 -21.76
CA LEU A 770 -33.91 2.83 -23.07
C LEU A 770 -35.23 2.84 -23.85
N GLY A 771 -35.99 1.75 -23.76
CA GLY A 771 -37.23 1.56 -24.52
C GLY A 771 -37.01 1.16 -25.98
N GLU A 772 -38.02 0.50 -26.55
CA GLU A 772 -37.95 -0.19 -27.85
C GLU A 772 -39.04 0.33 -28.80
N ILE A 773 -38.84 0.24 -30.10
CA ILE A 773 -39.87 0.49 -31.11
C ILE A 773 -40.22 -0.83 -31.78
N ASP A 774 -41.50 -1.20 -31.66
CA ASP A 774 -42.06 -2.40 -32.28
C ASP A 774 -43.33 -2.03 -33.06
N HIS A 775 -43.44 -2.49 -34.31
CA HIS A 775 -44.58 -2.22 -35.20
C HIS A 775 -45.07 -0.75 -35.21
N HIS A 776 -44.15 0.21 -35.31
CA HIS A 776 -44.42 1.66 -35.29
C HIS A 776 -45.00 2.21 -33.98
N GLN A 777 -44.90 1.47 -32.87
CA GLN A 777 -45.25 1.94 -31.53
C GLN A 777 -44.05 1.86 -30.60
N ALA A 778 -43.90 2.87 -29.75
CA ALA A 778 -42.89 2.83 -28.70
C ALA A 778 -43.37 1.91 -27.56
N LYS A 779 -42.50 0.98 -27.14
CA LYS A 779 -42.69 0.01 -26.05
C LYS A 779 -41.65 0.25 -24.97
N ALA A 780 -42.01 -0.15 -23.76
CA ALA A 780 -41.28 0.22 -22.55
C ALA A 780 -40.98 1.74 -22.52
N PHE A 781 -39.81 2.19 -22.04
CA PHE A 781 -39.43 3.61 -21.87
C PHE A 781 -39.97 4.23 -20.56
N HIS A 782 -39.30 3.87 -19.45
CA HIS A 782 -39.73 4.21 -18.08
C HIS A 782 -38.73 5.07 -17.29
N ASN A 783 -37.60 5.47 -17.87
CA ASN A 783 -36.55 6.22 -17.18
C ASN A 783 -36.43 7.67 -17.64
N TRP A 784 -36.32 8.58 -16.66
CA TRP A 784 -36.31 10.02 -16.91
C TRP A 784 -34.99 10.53 -17.48
N ILE A 785 -33.85 9.91 -17.14
CA ILE A 785 -32.54 10.32 -17.65
C ILE A 785 -32.49 10.12 -19.15
N ASN A 786 -32.90 8.94 -19.63
CA ASN A 786 -32.98 8.68 -21.06
C ASN A 786 -34.03 9.57 -21.75
N PHE A 787 -35.17 9.84 -21.09
CA PHE A 787 -36.16 10.79 -21.60
C PHE A 787 -35.55 12.18 -21.83
N TYR A 788 -34.82 12.69 -20.84
CA TYR A 788 -34.13 13.98 -20.91
C TYR A 788 -33.09 14.03 -22.03
N VAL A 789 -32.23 13.00 -22.13
CA VAL A 789 -31.22 12.92 -23.19
C VAL A 789 -31.87 12.89 -24.58
N CYS A 790 -32.94 12.12 -24.75
CA CYS A 790 -33.66 12.03 -26.01
C CYS A 790 -34.39 13.34 -26.37
N GLU A 791 -34.86 14.10 -25.38
CA GLU A 791 -35.45 15.43 -25.53
C GLU A 791 -34.43 16.48 -25.95
N GLN A 792 -33.21 16.45 -25.40
CA GLN A 792 -32.10 17.30 -25.84
C GLN A 792 -31.68 16.99 -27.28
N ASN A 793 -31.67 15.71 -27.65
CA ASN A 793 -31.32 15.26 -28.99
C ASN A 793 -32.46 15.42 -30.02
N GLY A 794 -33.63 15.96 -29.63
CA GLY A 794 -34.77 16.20 -30.51
C GLY A 794 -35.48 14.92 -31.00
N THR A 795 -35.22 13.78 -30.37
CA THR A 795 -35.82 12.48 -30.71
C THR A 795 -37.02 12.12 -29.84
N MET A 796 -37.25 12.88 -28.76
CA MET A 796 -38.41 12.78 -27.88
C MET A 796 -39.34 13.97 -28.07
N LYS A 797 -40.64 13.71 -28.13
CA LYS A 797 -41.69 14.73 -28.16
C LYS A 797 -42.71 14.46 -27.05
N TYR A 798 -42.68 15.27 -26.01
CA TYR A 798 -43.64 15.22 -24.93
C TYR A 798 -45.02 15.76 -25.38
N GLU A 799 -46.09 15.05 -25.02
CA GLU A 799 -47.47 15.35 -25.44
C GLU A 799 -48.42 15.63 -24.27
N GLY A 800 -47.94 15.54 -23.03
CA GLY A 800 -48.67 15.94 -21.81
C GLY A 800 -48.69 14.88 -20.71
N THR A 801 -48.96 15.34 -19.48
CA THR A 801 -49.19 14.48 -18.31
C THR A 801 -50.65 14.01 -18.29
N ILE A 802 -50.87 12.78 -17.86
CA ILE A 802 -52.18 12.13 -17.75
C ILE A 802 -52.56 12.07 -16.28
N HIS A 803 -53.65 12.74 -15.91
CA HIS A 803 -54.22 12.73 -14.55
C HIS A 803 -55.41 11.77 -14.47
N GLU A 804 -55.67 11.19 -13.29
CA GLU A 804 -56.78 10.25 -13.11
C GLU A 804 -58.10 10.99 -12.78
N ARG A 805 -59.24 10.44 -13.21
CA ARG A 805 -60.56 11.08 -13.03
C ARG A 805 -60.91 11.17 -11.54
N GLY A 806 -60.96 12.40 -11.01
CA GLY A 806 -61.36 12.67 -9.61
C GLY A 806 -60.34 13.49 -8.82
N GLU A 807 -59.16 13.75 -9.39
CA GLU A 807 -58.14 14.62 -8.82
C GLU A 807 -58.52 16.10 -9.05
N HIS A 808 -59.08 16.75 -8.03
CA HIS A 808 -59.09 18.22 -7.97
C HIS A 808 -57.65 18.69 -7.73
N HIS A 809 -56.90 18.96 -8.80
CA HIS A 809 -55.62 19.64 -8.67
C HIS A 809 -55.85 21.06 -8.15
N SER A 810 -55.48 21.31 -6.89
CA SER A 810 -54.67 22.50 -6.64
C SER A 810 -53.43 22.34 -7.51
N GLU A 811 -53.09 23.38 -8.28
CA GLU A 811 -51.97 23.47 -9.22
C GLU A 811 -50.86 22.41 -9.02
N SER A 812 -50.65 21.55 -10.03
CA SER A 812 -49.53 20.60 -10.08
C SER A 812 -48.24 21.37 -9.81
N SER A 813 -47.50 20.94 -8.79
CA SER A 813 -46.44 21.77 -8.19
C SER A 813 -45.14 21.73 -9.00
N GLY A 814 -45.00 20.80 -9.96
CA GLY A 814 -43.77 20.57 -10.69
C GLY A 814 -42.69 19.84 -9.88
N HIS A 815 -43.05 19.33 -8.69
CA HIS A 815 -42.19 18.58 -7.78
C HIS A 815 -42.53 17.08 -7.73
N GLU A 816 -43.26 16.57 -8.72
CA GLU A 816 -43.68 15.17 -8.74
C GLU A 816 -42.50 14.22 -9.01
N HIS A 817 -42.29 13.25 -8.11
CA HIS A 817 -41.29 12.18 -8.27
C HIS A 817 -41.77 11.00 -9.13
N VAL A 818 -43.07 10.91 -9.43
CA VAL A 818 -43.64 9.93 -10.35
C VAL A 818 -44.70 10.59 -11.20
N ILE A 819 -44.60 10.45 -12.52
CA ILE A 819 -45.57 11.00 -13.45
C ILE A 819 -46.07 9.94 -14.44
N LYS A 820 -47.31 10.11 -14.88
CA LYS A 820 -47.90 9.36 -15.99
C LYS A 820 -47.99 10.28 -17.19
N MET A 821 -47.32 9.95 -18.29
CA MET A 821 -47.14 10.86 -19.43
C MET A 821 -47.43 10.18 -20.77
N ARG A 822 -47.78 11.01 -21.77
CA ARG A 822 -47.88 10.63 -23.18
C ARG A 822 -46.78 11.34 -23.97
N PHE A 823 -46.19 10.62 -24.92
CA PHE A 823 -45.14 11.16 -25.79
C PHE A 823 -45.02 10.36 -27.08
N SER A 824 -44.21 10.87 -28.01
CA SER A 824 -43.73 10.13 -29.18
C SER A 824 -42.20 10.07 -29.19
N PHE A 825 -41.65 8.88 -29.41
CA PHE A 825 -40.21 8.61 -29.49
C PHE A 825 -39.83 8.23 -30.92
N LYS A 826 -38.93 9.01 -31.54
CA LYS A 826 -38.56 8.90 -32.97
C LYS A 826 -39.78 8.78 -33.92
N GLY A 827 -40.87 9.48 -33.58
CA GLY A 827 -42.12 9.48 -34.34
C GLY A 827 -43.10 8.35 -34.01
N ALA A 828 -42.70 7.35 -33.22
CA ALA A 828 -43.60 6.28 -32.75
C ALA A 828 -44.37 6.73 -31.50
N PRO A 829 -45.71 6.66 -31.48
CA PRO A 829 -46.51 7.10 -30.33
C PRO A 829 -46.42 6.11 -29.15
N LYS A 830 -46.37 6.67 -27.93
CA LYS A 830 -46.54 5.97 -26.64
C LYS A 830 -47.76 6.57 -25.92
N PRO A 831 -48.93 5.90 -25.94
CA PRO A 831 -50.19 6.48 -25.47
C PRO A 831 -50.22 6.80 -23.96
N PHE A 832 -49.45 6.05 -23.17
CA PHE A 832 -49.16 6.29 -21.76
C PHE A 832 -47.86 5.58 -21.35
N SER A 833 -47.08 6.19 -20.47
CA SER A 833 -45.98 5.58 -19.71
C SER A 833 -45.95 6.19 -18.31
N THR A 834 -45.44 5.45 -17.33
CA THR A 834 -45.21 5.96 -15.98
C THR A 834 -43.73 5.84 -15.66
N SER A 835 -43.16 6.90 -15.07
CA SER A 835 -41.73 7.02 -14.79
C SER A 835 -41.49 7.69 -13.45
N PHE A 836 -40.43 7.27 -12.78
CA PHE A 836 -39.80 8.09 -11.75
C PHE A 836 -39.20 9.35 -12.37
N ILE A 837 -39.14 10.44 -11.60
CA ILE A 837 -38.47 11.68 -11.96
C ILE A 837 -37.52 12.07 -10.83
N GLY A 838 -36.28 12.36 -11.18
CA GLY A 838 -35.24 12.81 -10.25
C GLY A 838 -34.55 11.68 -9.46
N THR A 839 -34.98 10.42 -9.59
CA THR A 839 -34.28 9.27 -8.99
C THR A 839 -32.87 9.09 -9.56
N SER A 840 -31.97 8.54 -8.74
CA SER A 840 -30.64 8.16 -9.25
C SER A 840 -30.68 6.84 -10.05
N PRO A 841 -29.71 6.62 -10.97
CA PRO A 841 -29.58 5.35 -11.67
C PRO A 841 -29.48 4.16 -10.72
N GLU A 842 -28.69 4.30 -9.64
CA GLU A 842 -28.47 3.24 -8.67
C GLU A 842 -29.73 2.89 -7.86
N PHE A 843 -30.63 3.84 -7.61
CA PHE A 843 -31.88 3.56 -6.91
C PHE A 843 -32.80 2.67 -7.72
N GLU A 844 -33.12 3.06 -8.97
CA GLU A 844 -34.01 2.26 -9.82
C GLU A 844 -33.41 0.89 -10.11
N PHE A 845 -32.11 0.83 -10.40
CA PHE A 845 -31.40 -0.40 -10.65
C PHE A 845 -31.40 -1.33 -9.42
N ALA A 846 -31.16 -0.80 -8.22
CA ALA A 846 -31.23 -1.57 -6.97
C ALA A 846 -32.66 -2.03 -6.64
N LEU A 847 -33.65 -1.15 -6.80
CA LEU A 847 -35.07 -1.42 -6.53
C LEU A 847 -35.58 -2.60 -7.35
N TYR A 848 -35.40 -2.54 -8.67
CA TYR A 848 -35.86 -3.60 -9.56
C TYR A 848 -35.09 -4.91 -9.35
N THR A 849 -33.78 -4.83 -9.06
CA THR A 849 -32.96 -6.00 -8.71
C THR A 849 -33.48 -6.71 -7.46
N LEU A 850 -33.78 -5.94 -6.40
CA LEU A 850 -34.30 -6.47 -5.14
C LEU A 850 -35.60 -7.25 -5.36
N LEU A 851 -36.59 -6.63 -6.01
CA LEU A 851 -37.91 -7.24 -6.23
C LEU A 851 -37.84 -8.46 -7.17
N PHE A 852 -36.97 -8.41 -8.18
CA PHE A 852 -36.71 -9.55 -9.06
C PHE A 852 -36.22 -10.78 -8.28
N TYR A 853 -35.18 -10.64 -7.45
CA TYR A 853 -34.67 -11.77 -6.66
C TYR A 853 -35.63 -12.24 -5.56
N LEU A 854 -36.52 -11.37 -5.09
CA LEU A 854 -37.63 -11.75 -4.20
C LEU A 854 -38.79 -12.44 -4.93
N GLY A 855 -38.86 -12.36 -6.26
CA GLY A 855 -39.96 -12.93 -7.06
C GLY A 855 -41.28 -12.19 -6.82
N ARG A 856 -41.23 -10.86 -6.71
CA ARG A 856 -42.40 -10.01 -6.46
C ARG A 856 -42.75 -9.24 -7.73
N GLU A 857 -43.87 -9.57 -8.34
CA GLU A 857 -44.35 -8.88 -9.56
C GLU A 857 -45.02 -7.54 -9.26
N ASP A 858 -45.82 -7.46 -8.19
CA ASP A 858 -46.48 -6.23 -7.73
C ASP A 858 -46.05 -5.97 -6.28
N THR A 859 -45.52 -4.78 -6.02
CA THR A 859 -45.13 -4.33 -4.68
C THR A 859 -45.49 -2.88 -4.45
N GLU A 860 -46.38 -2.62 -3.51
CA GLU A 860 -46.78 -1.28 -3.13
C GLU A 860 -45.87 -0.70 -2.04
N PHE A 861 -45.53 0.58 -2.16
CA PHE A 861 -44.98 1.38 -1.07
C PHE A 861 -45.28 2.86 -1.27
N SER A 862 -45.06 3.65 -0.22
CA SER A 862 -45.22 5.11 -0.28
C SER A 862 -43.89 5.79 -0.57
N ILE A 863 -43.92 6.71 -1.53
CA ILE A 863 -42.87 7.69 -1.78
C ILE A 863 -43.46 9.04 -1.41
N GLU A 864 -43.02 9.59 -0.29
CA GLU A 864 -43.62 10.80 0.29
C GLU A 864 -45.16 10.63 0.41
N ASP A 865 -45.94 11.50 -0.22
CA ASP A 865 -47.41 11.46 -0.17
C ASP A 865 -48.07 10.61 -1.27
N ILE A 866 -47.26 9.95 -2.12
CA ILE A 866 -47.74 9.19 -3.28
C ILE A 866 -47.62 7.69 -3.02
N ARG A 867 -48.73 6.95 -3.19
CA ARG A 867 -48.70 5.49 -3.17
C ARG A 867 -48.41 4.95 -4.57
N VAL A 868 -47.33 4.18 -4.66
CA VAL A 868 -46.85 3.62 -5.93
C VAL A 868 -46.83 2.09 -5.85
N ASN A 869 -47.15 1.45 -6.97
CA ASN A 869 -46.94 0.03 -7.18
C ASN A 869 -45.77 -0.18 -8.13
N ILE A 870 -44.75 -0.91 -7.69
CA ILE A 870 -43.63 -1.30 -8.54
C ILE A 870 -43.95 -2.61 -9.22
N LYS A 871 -43.99 -2.57 -10.54
CA LYS A 871 -44.19 -3.74 -11.39
C LYS A 871 -42.84 -4.28 -11.83
N VAL A 872 -42.57 -5.57 -11.60
CA VAL A 872 -41.39 -6.27 -12.10
C VAL A 872 -41.81 -7.60 -12.71
N TYR A 873 -41.88 -7.64 -14.04
CA TYR A 873 -42.21 -8.86 -14.78
C TYR A 873 -40.94 -9.66 -15.06
N ASP A 874 -40.99 -10.97 -14.84
CA ASP A 874 -39.93 -11.88 -15.24
C ASP A 874 -40.22 -12.52 -16.61
N ILE A 875 -39.15 -12.98 -17.25
CA ILE A 875 -39.22 -13.79 -18.46
C ILE A 875 -38.21 -14.92 -18.34
N PHE A 876 -38.53 -16.07 -18.94
CA PHE A 876 -37.61 -17.19 -19.04
C PHE A 876 -36.95 -17.21 -20.42
N ARG A 877 -35.61 -17.11 -20.45
CA ARG A 877 -34.79 -17.12 -21.67
C ARG A 877 -33.50 -17.89 -21.41
N ASN A 878 -33.07 -18.68 -22.39
CA ASN A 878 -31.86 -19.52 -22.30
C ASN A 878 -31.79 -20.45 -21.06
N GLY A 879 -32.95 -20.86 -20.52
CA GLY A 879 -33.01 -21.72 -19.33
C GLY A 879 -32.92 -20.96 -18.00
N GLU A 880 -32.82 -19.63 -18.03
CA GLU A 880 -32.67 -18.77 -16.87
C GLU A 880 -33.81 -17.74 -16.78
N ARG A 881 -34.04 -17.25 -15.56
CA ARG A 881 -35.02 -16.20 -15.29
C ARG A 881 -34.32 -14.84 -15.47
N LYS A 882 -34.91 -13.94 -16.25
CA LYS A 882 -34.41 -12.58 -16.52
C LYS A 882 -35.50 -11.54 -16.26
N ILE A 883 -35.14 -10.27 -16.16
CA ILE A 883 -36.11 -9.17 -16.01
C ILE A 883 -36.72 -8.87 -17.38
N GLY A 884 -38.03 -9.07 -17.50
CA GLY A 884 -38.80 -8.79 -18.71
C GLY A 884 -39.14 -7.31 -18.85
N SER A 885 -39.60 -6.68 -17.78
CA SER A 885 -39.92 -5.25 -17.72
C SER A 885 -40.05 -4.82 -16.26
N ALA A 886 -39.71 -3.57 -15.94
CA ALA A 886 -39.84 -3.03 -14.60
C ALA A 886 -40.20 -1.54 -14.65
N PHE A 887 -41.19 -1.10 -13.87
CA PHE A 887 -41.64 0.30 -13.84
C PHE A 887 -42.57 0.61 -12.66
N PRO A 888 -42.67 1.88 -12.23
CA PRO A 888 -43.67 2.31 -11.26
C PRO A 888 -45.06 2.49 -11.90
N SER A 889 -46.12 2.28 -11.13
CA SER A 889 -47.51 2.58 -11.45
C SER A 889 -48.13 3.37 -10.30
N ILE A 890 -48.87 4.44 -10.60
CA ILE A 890 -49.54 5.27 -9.58
C ILE A 890 -50.84 4.59 -9.14
N LEU A 891 -51.11 4.54 -7.83
CA LEU A 891 -52.34 3.97 -7.26
C LEU A 891 -53.29 5.01 -6.64
N GLY A 892 -52.84 6.23 -6.38
CA GLY A 892 -53.63 7.36 -5.83
C GLY A 892 -52.98 8.05 -4.61
N PHE A 893 -53.46 9.24 -4.24
CA PHE A 893 -52.96 10.02 -3.09
C PHE A 893 -53.67 9.64 -1.77
N ASN A 894 -52.91 9.52 -0.68
CA ASN A 894 -53.49 9.35 0.66
C ASN A 894 -54.01 10.70 1.17
N LYS A 895 -55.32 10.81 1.43
CA LYS A 895 -55.85 11.88 2.29
C LYS A 895 -55.44 11.59 3.73
N LEU A 896 -54.39 12.24 4.23
CA LEU A 896 -54.09 12.27 5.65
C LEU A 896 -55.21 13.03 6.37
N ASN A 897 -56.06 12.28 7.10
CA ASN A 897 -56.95 12.84 8.10
C ASN A 897 -56.09 13.39 9.24
N GLY A 898 -56.25 14.67 9.54
CA GLY A 898 -55.54 15.33 10.63
C GLY A 898 -55.89 14.75 12.00
N PHE A 899 -54.86 14.62 12.83
CA PHE A 899 -54.90 14.82 14.28
C PHE A 899 -53.58 15.43 14.73
#